data_AF-A0A952WN35-F1
#
_entry.id   AF-A0A952WN35-F1
#
_cell.length_a   1.000
_cell.length_b   1.000
_cell.length_c   1.000
_cell.angle_alpha   90.00
_cell.angle_beta   90.00
_cell.angle_gamma   90.00
#
_symmetry.space_group_name_H-M   'P 1'
#
loop_
_entity.id
_entity.type
_entity.pdbx_description
1 polymer ?
#
loop_
_entity_poly.entity_id
_entity_poly.type
_entity_poly.pdbx_seq_one_letter_code
_entity_poly.pdbx_strand_id
1 'polypeptide(L)'
;MRHPLTVLKFGGSVLRAESDLDEGVQEAYRWVRSGSRVVVVVSAFEGTTDALLRKARSYDRETQDAACALLLATGEFTAASLLSLAFARAGLTATVLGPQAIRLRTRGSGVDADPASVDRAAIDRALEDAAVVIVPGFVGIDGDGQFALLGRGGSDLTALFLAAELSASRCRLIKDVDGLYERDPALPSPTPRRYRTASWESALTLDGGIIQHKAVLLARSRGLAFEVGAFHRADATTVGPRADEYYAAAPPARPLRVAVLGAGTVGAGVVAGVLCRPGDLEVTRIAVRDVGGDRGPEIPASLLTPSLLQAASATGDDVVVELIGGIETAYHAVRAALSAGKHVVTANKALIARHGAELTDLAVRSGVTIRWSAAVGGAAPMIEAIAALRRTGAVIERVEGVVNGTTNHVLDRVEAGVAFDLAVREAHERGYAEADPSRDLDGLDAADKLAILAWHAFDERLNVDDIPRIGIRAETVEALASRRREGQVIRLIASARRTPEGVVASVEPRLIDARHPLGAARGVRNSLLAWTGDGRATFAAGSGAGRHPTALSVVADLLDLRRELHSTSPGADSPGTDLGSGGSDIRRAERGASVRVTGAARAGTGRFTVAGATGAVGREVLSILSARGVAAHRVVALASESSAGSTVPYGGAVLRVASLREDSFRPGDLALFATGAEVARRFAPMAVASGSWVVDNSSAFRLDPKVPLIVPEINGSRLTRTVTPPRLVANPNCSTVILLTSLEPLRRDFGVRSIVVATYQAVSGAGLGAIEELRTQTRRVLDGAAAEPSYFREPCAFNVFSHDSAVDEQTGLNGEERKIIDEARKIWMEPDLPITPTCVRVPVVRAHTQAITVRLGRPASEAQVRESLAGGAGIRVIDDRRENRFPTPLLATGRDEVLVGRVRPDPAARPAGGGVCDSWCLLVSGDQLRKGAATNAVQIADLLMPAG
;
A
#
# COMPACT_ATOMS: atom_id res chain seq x y z
N MET A 1 27.99 -14.04 -9.54
CA MET A 1 27.92 -13.03 -10.63
C MET A 1 28.48 -11.73 -10.12
N ARG A 2 29.32 -11.03 -10.89
CA ARG A 2 29.83 -9.72 -10.47
C ARG A 2 28.89 -8.64 -11.03
N HIS A 3 28.08 -8.03 -10.17
CA HIS A 3 27.37 -6.80 -10.51
C HIS A 3 28.38 -5.73 -10.94
N PRO A 4 28.06 -4.86 -11.92
CA PRO A 4 28.95 -3.79 -12.31
C PRO A 4 29.26 -2.91 -11.08
N LEU A 5 30.49 -2.43 -10.99
CA LEU A 5 30.92 -1.58 -9.89
C LEU A 5 31.12 -0.16 -10.42
N THR A 6 30.53 0.81 -9.74
CA THR A 6 30.69 2.23 -10.03
C THR A 6 31.39 2.91 -8.86
N VAL A 7 32.50 3.59 -9.14
CA VAL A 7 33.17 4.46 -8.17
C VAL A 7 32.79 5.90 -8.44
N LEU A 8 32.21 6.56 -7.45
CA LEU A 8 31.87 7.98 -7.49
C LEU A 8 32.82 8.74 -6.58
N LYS A 9 33.19 9.95 -6.97
CA LYS A 9 33.90 10.87 -6.09
C LYS A 9 33.08 12.12 -5.87
N PHE A 10 32.84 12.47 -4.61
CA PHE A 10 32.22 13.75 -4.23
C PHE A 10 33.31 14.70 -3.70
N GLY A 11 33.54 15.79 -4.42
CA GLY A 11 34.48 16.84 -4.03
C GLY A 11 33.89 17.87 -3.07
N GLY A 12 34.75 18.66 -2.41
CA GLY A 12 34.30 19.79 -1.61
C GLY A 12 33.49 20.82 -2.40
N SER A 13 33.75 20.99 -3.70
CA SER A 13 32.98 21.93 -4.55
C SER A 13 31.52 21.52 -4.78
N VAL A 14 31.17 20.25 -4.50
CA VAL A 14 29.80 19.71 -4.60
C VAL A 14 29.21 19.31 -3.25
N LEU A 15 30.03 19.10 -2.23
CA LEU A 15 29.62 18.97 -0.84
C LEU A 15 30.09 20.21 -0.09
N ARG A 16 29.33 21.30 -0.19
CA ARG A 16 29.66 22.60 0.42
C ARG A 16 29.13 22.67 1.85
N ALA A 17 27.95 22.12 2.07
CA ALA A 17 27.30 22.04 3.38
C ALA A 17 26.52 20.73 3.54
N GLU A 18 25.98 20.52 4.75
CA GLU A 18 25.15 19.34 5.05
C GLU A 18 23.87 19.26 4.18
N SER A 19 23.38 20.40 3.69
CA SER A 19 22.24 20.46 2.75
C SER A 19 22.49 19.71 1.45
N ASP A 20 23.74 19.54 1.04
CA ASP A 20 24.12 18.93 -0.24
C ASP A 20 24.19 17.40 -0.16
N LEU A 21 24.12 16.84 1.06
CA LEU A 21 24.18 15.38 1.26
C LEU A 21 23.04 14.65 0.55
N ASP A 22 21.86 15.27 0.45
CA ASP A 22 20.72 14.70 -0.26
C ASP A 22 20.98 14.62 -1.79
N GLU A 23 21.81 15.49 -2.37
CA GLU A 23 22.27 15.37 -3.76
C GLU A 23 23.23 14.18 -3.93
N GLY A 24 24.18 14.04 -3.01
CA GLY A 24 25.09 12.90 -2.98
C GLY A 24 24.36 11.56 -2.87
N VAL A 25 23.33 11.48 -2.01
CA VAL A 25 22.48 10.29 -1.86
C VAL A 25 21.73 10.01 -3.16
N GLN A 26 21.10 11.02 -3.77
CA GLN A 26 20.36 10.83 -5.02
C GLN A 26 21.26 10.38 -6.18
N GLU A 27 22.47 10.93 -6.29
CA GLU A 27 23.41 10.53 -7.32
C GLU A 27 23.91 9.11 -7.12
N ALA A 28 24.26 8.71 -5.91
CA ALA A 28 24.62 7.31 -5.65
C ALA A 28 23.42 6.37 -5.89
N TYR A 29 22.21 6.79 -5.49
CA TYR A 29 21.01 5.99 -5.68
C TYR A 29 20.72 5.72 -7.15
N ARG A 30 20.96 6.67 -8.06
CA ARG A 30 20.89 6.46 -9.52
C ARG A 30 21.66 5.21 -9.97
N TRP A 31 22.87 5.01 -9.47
CA TRP A 31 23.72 3.88 -9.84
C TRP A 31 23.25 2.59 -9.18
N VAL A 32 22.84 2.65 -7.91
CA VAL A 32 22.21 1.51 -7.22
C VAL A 32 20.98 1.02 -7.99
N ARG A 33 20.10 1.93 -8.43
CA ARG A 33 18.92 1.62 -9.24
C ARG A 33 19.26 0.96 -10.57
N SER A 34 20.39 1.31 -11.18
CA SER A 34 20.85 0.68 -12.43
C SER A 34 21.38 -0.75 -12.25
N GLY A 35 21.48 -1.23 -11.00
CA GLY A 35 22.01 -2.55 -10.64
C GLY A 35 23.52 -2.56 -10.36
N SER A 36 24.15 -1.38 -10.21
CA SER A 36 25.56 -1.26 -9.86
C SER A 36 25.77 -1.34 -8.35
N ARG A 37 26.87 -1.99 -7.94
CA ARG A 37 27.48 -1.77 -6.62
C ARG A 37 28.16 -0.40 -6.64
N VAL A 38 28.08 0.36 -5.55
CA VAL A 38 28.58 1.74 -5.52
C VAL A 38 29.62 1.93 -4.42
N VAL A 39 30.77 2.48 -4.78
CA VAL A 39 31.76 3.02 -3.84
C VAL A 39 31.80 4.53 -4.00
N VAL A 40 31.60 5.27 -2.91
CA VAL A 40 31.68 6.73 -2.89
C VAL A 40 32.94 7.15 -2.15
N VAL A 41 33.82 7.84 -2.84
CA VAL A 41 34.97 8.52 -2.23
C VAL A 41 34.58 9.95 -1.91
N VAL A 42 34.65 10.35 -0.65
CA VAL A 42 34.22 11.67 -0.19
C VAL A 42 35.39 12.51 0.25
N SER A 43 35.33 13.80 -0.07
CA SER A 43 36.20 14.83 0.53
C SER A 43 35.51 15.43 1.75
N ALA A 44 36.26 16.21 2.54
CA ALA A 44 35.66 17.08 3.54
C ALA A 44 34.80 18.16 2.87
N PHE A 45 33.87 18.74 3.63
CA PHE A 45 33.07 19.87 3.13
C PHE A 45 33.95 21.04 2.70
N GLU A 46 33.46 21.87 1.78
CA GLU A 46 34.17 23.04 1.27
C GLU A 46 34.85 23.87 2.38
N GLY A 47 36.10 24.25 2.17
CA GLY A 47 36.89 25.04 3.12
C GLY A 47 37.34 24.32 4.40
N THR A 48 36.83 23.13 4.72
CA THR A 48 37.14 22.40 5.96
C THR A 48 38.60 21.95 5.99
N THR A 49 39.10 21.33 4.91
CA THR A 49 40.49 20.89 4.83
C THR A 49 41.47 22.05 5.00
N ASP A 50 41.19 23.19 4.36
CA ASP A 50 42.04 24.39 4.48
C ASP A 50 42.01 24.98 5.88
N ALA A 51 40.85 24.97 6.54
CA ALA A 51 40.72 25.42 7.92
C ALA A 51 41.51 24.52 8.88
N LEU A 52 41.43 23.19 8.72
CA LEU A 52 42.19 22.23 9.50
C LEU A 52 43.70 22.33 9.23
N LEU A 53 44.11 22.55 7.97
CA LEU A 53 45.51 22.81 7.61
C LEU A 53 46.05 24.09 8.25
N ARG A 54 45.27 25.18 8.24
CA ARG A 54 45.66 26.43 8.93
C ARG A 54 45.82 26.19 10.43
N LYS A 55 44.92 25.43 11.04
CA LYS A 55 44.99 25.06 12.46
C LYS A 55 46.17 24.14 12.77
N ALA A 56 46.51 23.20 11.89
CA ALA A 56 47.71 22.37 12.05
C ALA A 56 48.98 23.22 11.97
N ARG A 57 49.06 24.11 10.97
CA ARG A 57 50.21 24.99 10.72
C ARG A 57 50.42 26.07 11.78
N SER A 58 49.46 26.33 12.67
CA SER A 58 49.68 27.19 13.82
C SER A 58 50.49 26.52 14.93
N TYR A 59 50.75 25.21 14.81
CA TYR A 59 51.68 24.45 15.63
C TYR A 59 52.95 24.16 14.80
N ASP A 60 54.09 23.93 15.47
CA ASP A 60 55.42 23.85 14.84
C ASP A 60 55.53 22.77 13.73
N ARG A 61 56.26 23.08 12.66
CA ARG A 61 56.20 22.40 11.35
C ARG A 61 56.97 21.08 11.27
N GLU A 62 58.00 20.88 12.10
CA GLU A 62 59.04 19.88 11.79
C GLU A 62 58.79 18.46 12.35
N THR A 63 57.72 18.19 13.11
CA THR A 63 57.61 16.91 13.85
C THR A 63 56.23 16.25 13.92
N GLN A 64 55.26 16.62 13.07
CA GLN A 64 53.85 16.23 13.28
C GLN A 64 53.08 15.71 12.05
N ASP A 65 53.75 15.17 11.03
CA ASP A 65 53.08 14.71 9.79
C ASP A 65 51.90 13.75 10.05
N ALA A 66 52.06 12.76 10.94
CA ALA A 66 51.00 11.83 11.31
C ALA A 66 49.85 12.49 12.08
N ALA A 67 50.14 13.43 12.99
CA ALA A 67 49.12 14.14 13.77
C ALA A 67 48.35 15.14 12.89
N CYS A 68 49.03 15.80 11.94
CA CYS A 68 48.43 16.63 10.92
C CYS A 68 47.50 15.78 10.03
N ALA A 69 47.98 14.63 9.56
CA ALA A 69 47.19 13.71 8.74
C ALA A 69 45.93 13.22 9.48
N LEU A 70 46.06 12.85 10.76
CA LEU A 70 44.94 12.48 11.62
C LEU A 70 43.95 13.63 11.81
N LEU A 71 44.42 14.85 12.06
CA LEU A 71 43.55 16.02 12.20
C LEU A 71 42.76 16.29 10.92
N LEU A 72 43.40 16.25 9.76
CA LEU A 72 42.73 16.44 8.49
C LEU A 72 41.73 15.33 8.17
N ALA A 73 42.05 14.07 8.53
CA ALA A 73 41.14 12.95 8.38
C ALA A 73 39.80 13.20 9.07
N THR A 74 39.77 13.94 10.19
CA THR A 74 38.51 14.24 10.90
C THR A 74 37.47 14.92 10.02
N GLY A 75 37.88 15.83 9.13
CA GLY A 75 36.97 16.52 8.22
C GLY A 75 36.29 15.57 7.23
N GLU A 76 37.03 14.60 6.70
CA GLU A 76 36.48 13.60 5.78
C GLU A 76 35.66 12.54 6.50
N PHE A 77 36.07 12.12 7.69
CA PHE A 77 35.28 11.20 8.51
C PHE A 77 33.94 11.82 8.91
N THR A 78 33.90 13.12 9.21
CA THR A 78 32.65 13.84 9.44
C THR A 78 31.77 13.81 8.19
N ALA A 79 32.28 14.19 7.02
CA ALA A 79 31.52 14.16 5.77
C ALA A 79 31.03 12.75 5.41
N ALA A 80 31.90 11.73 5.53
CA ALA A 80 31.57 10.33 5.27
C ALA A 80 30.48 9.80 6.22
N SER A 81 30.58 10.14 7.52
CA SER A 81 29.63 9.68 8.52
C SER A 81 28.27 10.35 8.35
N LEU A 82 28.23 11.66 8.10
CA LEU A 82 26.98 12.37 7.83
C LEU A 82 26.33 11.88 6.53
N LEU A 83 27.11 11.60 5.48
CA LEU A 83 26.59 10.99 4.26
C LEU A 83 26.00 9.60 4.52
N SER A 84 26.66 8.78 5.34
CA SER A 84 26.12 7.47 5.75
C SER A 84 24.77 7.60 6.50
N LEU A 85 24.66 8.58 7.40
CA LEU A 85 23.41 8.89 8.09
C LEU A 85 22.33 9.39 7.13
N ALA A 86 22.71 10.18 6.12
CA ALA A 86 21.79 10.62 5.06
C ALA A 86 21.28 9.42 4.23
N PHE A 87 22.13 8.46 3.89
CA PHE A 87 21.69 7.19 3.26
C PHE A 87 20.72 6.41 4.15
N ALA A 88 21.03 6.28 5.44
CA ALA A 88 20.16 5.58 6.39
C ALA A 88 18.77 6.26 6.49
N ARG A 89 18.73 7.60 6.56
CA ARG A 89 17.49 8.39 6.52
C ARG A 89 16.71 8.15 5.22
N ALA A 90 17.41 8.09 4.09
CA ALA A 90 16.84 7.79 2.78
C ALA A 90 16.43 6.31 2.61
N GLY A 91 16.71 5.45 3.58
CA GLY A 91 16.32 4.04 3.56
C GLY A 91 17.27 3.13 2.77
N LEU A 92 18.52 3.56 2.54
CA LEU A 92 19.56 2.78 1.88
C LEU A 92 20.62 2.34 2.90
N THR A 93 21.21 1.17 2.69
CA THR A 93 22.36 0.74 3.49
C THR A 93 23.65 1.31 2.94
N ALA A 94 24.36 2.05 3.79
CA ALA A 94 25.70 2.52 3.52
C ALA A 94 26.64 2.14 4.67
N THR A 95 27.88 1.80 4.33
CA THR A 95 28.93 1.48 5.30
C THR A 95 30.13 2.38 5.05
N VAL A 96 30.62 3.05 6.10
CA VAL A 96 31.86 3.83 6.04
C VAL A 96 33.04 2.90 6.32
N LEU A 97 34.02 2.87 5.42
CA LEU A 97 35.28 2.18 5.63
C LEU A 97 36.44 3.16 5.58
N GLY A 98 37.08 3.38 6.73
CA GLY A 98 38.30 4.18 6.82
C GLY A 98 39.52 3.48 6.20
N PRO A 99 40.62 4.20 5.95
CA PRO A 99 41.82 3.67 5.29
C PRO A 99 42.46 2.49 6.04
N GLN A 100 42.33 2.42 7.37
CA GLN A 100 42.79 1.27 8.16
C GLN A 100 41.98 0.00 7.87
N ALA A 101 40.65 0.11 7.77
CA ALA A 101 39.76 -1.04 7.55
C ALA A 101 39.95 -1.66 6.17
N ILE A 102 40.20 -0.82 5.16
CA ILE A 102 40.53 -1.27 3.80
C ILE A 102 42.03 -1.41 3.56
N ARG A 103 42.88 -1.20 4.58
CA ARG A 103 44.34 -1.19 4.46
C ARG A 103 44.84 -0.43 3.24
N LEU A 104 44.35 0.80 3.03
CA LEU A 104 44.77 1.70 1.95
C LEU A 104 46.19 2.18 2.24
N ARG A 105 47.19 1.39 1.85
CA ARG A 105 48.61 1.67 2.12
C ARG A 105 49.15 2.69 1.14
N THR A 106 50.02 3.56 1.62
CA THR A 106 50.67 4.59 0.81
C THR A 106 52.17 4.37 0.70
N ARG A 107 52.81 5.05 -0.26
CA ARG A 107 54.27 5.15 -0.44
C ARG A 107 54.64 6.61 -0.63
N GLY A 108 55.81 7.02 -0.15
CA GLY A 108 56.29 8.40 -0.26
C GLY A 108 56.19 9.18 1.06
N SER A 109 56.16 10.50 0.97
CA SER A 109 56.12 11.40 2.13
C SER A 109 54.76 11.34 2.85
N GLY A 110 54.75 11.44 4.19
CA GLY A 110 53.53 11.44 5.01
C GLY A 110 52.54 12.58 4.74
N VAL A 111 52.96 13.63 4.03
CA VAL A 111 52.12 14.80 3.67
C VAL A 111 51.73 14.86 2.18
N ASP A 112 52.32 14.02 1.33
CA ASP A 112 52.02 13.90 -0.11
C ASP A 112 52.40 12.51 -0.63
N ALA A 113 51.68 11.49 -0.20
CA ALA A 113 51.92 10.09 -0.53
C ALA A 113 51.14 9.62 -1.77
N ASP A 114 51.58 8.53 -2.39
CA ASP A 114 50.86 7.81 -3.44
C ASP A 114 50.17 6.57 -2.87
N PRO A 115 48.94 6.24 -3.29
CA PRO A 115 48.30 4.99 -2.90
C PRO A 115 49.02 3.81 -3.55
N ALA A 116 49.28 2.77 -2.77
CA ALA A 116 50.10 1.63 -3.17
C ALA A 116 49.35 0.30 -3.17
N SER A 117 48.50 0.06 -2.17
CA SER A 117 47.66 -1.15 -2.12
C SER A 117 46.39 -0.94 -1.30
N VAL A 118 45.41 -1.82 -1.51
CA VAL A 118 44.14 -1.86 -0.77
C VAL A 118 43.69 -3.31 -0.56
N ASP A 119 43.06 -3.58 0.57
CA ASP A 119 42.38 -4.84 0.87
C ASP A 119 41.03 -4.88 0.13
N ARG A 120 41.08 -5.35 -1.11
CA ARG A 120 39.90 -5.56 -1.94
C ARG A 120 38.84 -6.41 -1.24
N ALA A 121 39.25 -7.45 -0.52
CA ALA A 121 38.31 -8.38 0.10
C ALA A 121 37.47 -7.71 1.20
N ALA A 122 38.03 -6.72 1.91
CA ALA A 122 37.28 -5.92 2.87
C ALA A 122 36.16 -5.10 2.20
N ILE A 123 36.45 -4.46 1.06
CA ILE A 123 35.46 -3.69 0.31
C ILE A 123 34.40 -4.61 -0.30
N ASP A 124 34.83 -5.73 -0.90
CA ASP A 124 33.91 -6.69 -1.52
C ASP A 124 32.94 -7.28 -0.49
N ARG A 125 33.39 -7.62 0.73
CA ARG A 125 32.49 -8.06 1.82
C ARG A 125 31.51 -6.97 2.24
N ALA A 126 31.97 -5.73 2.41
CA ALA A 126 31.08 -4.63 2.83
C ALA A 126 30.00 -4.34 1.77
N LEU A 127 30.32 -4.46 0.49
CA LEU A 127 29.38 -4.32 -0.61
C LEU A 127 28.46 -5.55 -0.80
N GLU A 128 28.61 -6.63 -0.02
CA GLU A 128 27.62 -7.73 0.04
C GLU A 128 26.46 -7.36 1.00
N ASP A 129 26.75 -6.59 2.05
CA ASP A 129 25.78 -6.19 3.08
C ASP A 129 25.20 -4.79 2.87
N ALA A 130 25.90 -3.93 2.13
CA ALA A 130 25.53 -2.53 1.89
C ALA A 130 25.34 -2.23 0.40
N ALA A 131 24.36 -1.35 0.09
CA ALA A 131 24.17 -0.83 -1.25
C ALA A 131 25.32 0.11 -1.66
N VAL A 132 25.89 0.82 -0.68
CA VAL A 132 26.96 1.81 -0.89
C VAL A 132 28.07 1.61 0.14
N VAL A 133 29.33 1.66 -0.30
CA VAL A 133 30.49 1.80 0.59
C VAL A 133 31.06 3.20 0.46
N ILE A 134 31.30 3.87 1.58
CA ILE A 134 31.81 5.24 1.64
C ILE A 134 33.25 5.20 2.15
N VAL A 135 34.17 5.84 1.44
CA VAL A 135 35.60 5.86 1.76
C VAL A 135 36.09 7.31 1.87
N PRO A 136 36.72 7.73 2.99
CA PRO A 136 37.43 9.00 3.07
C PRO A 136 38.55 9.07 2.03
N GLY A 137 38.66 10.17 1.28
CA GLY A 137 39.46 10.23 0.06
C GLY A 137 40.88 10.77 0.19
N PHE A 138 41.19 11.58 1.19
CA PHE A 138 42.43 12.37 1.28
C PHE A 138 43.53 11.68 2.08
N VAL A 139 43.20 10.62 2.81
CA VAL A 139 44.13 9.94 3.74
C VAL A 139 44.28 8.45 3.44
N GLY A 140 45.49 7.95 3.62
CA GLY A 140 45.84 6.52 3.64
C GLY A 140 46.62 6.16 4.91
N ILE A 141 47.22 4.96 4.92
CA ILE A 141 48.11 4.52 6.01
C ILE A 141 49.52 4.21 5.51
N ASP A 142 50.54 4.52 6.30
CA ASP A 142 51.94 4.20 5.99
C ASP A 142 52.32 2.75 6.37
N GLY A 143 53.63 2.46 6.38
CA GLY A 143 54.17 1.16 6.76
C GLY A 143 53.87 0.76 8.21
N ASP A 144 53.82 1.75 9.10
CA ASP A 144 53.60 1.61 10.55
C ASP A 144 52.10 1.71 10.92
N GLY A 145 51.23 1.92 9.93
CA GLY A 145 49.78 2.03 10.11
C GLY A 145 49.32 3.41 10.57
N GLN A 146 50.19 4.42 10.56
CA GLN A 146 49.84 5.81 10.85
C GLN A 146 49.19 6.47 9.64
N PHE A 147 48.37 7.50 9.89
CA PHE A 147 47.73 8.24 8.80
C PHE A 147 48.76 9.03 7.98
N ALA A 148 48.60 8.99 6.66
CA ALA A 148 49.37 9.77 5.70
C ALA A 148 48.44 10.51 4.75
N LEU A 149 48.79 11.74 4.35
CA LEU A 149 48.05 12.53 3.38
C LEU A 149 48.45 12.14 1.96
N LEU A 150 47.49 12.14 1.04
CA LEU A 150 47.71 11.82 -0.38
C LEU A 150 48.06 13.04 -1.25
N GLY A 151 48.24 14.20 -0.62
CA GLY A 151 48.50 15.47 -1.28
C GLY A 151 47.27 16.11 -1.91
N ARG A 152 47.47 17.23 -2.62
CA ARG A 152 46.36 18.04 -3.17
C ARG A 152 45.48 17.19 -4.10
N GLY A 153 44.17 17.25 -3.86
CA GLY A 153 43.13 16.42 -4.48
C GLY A 153 43.36 14.91 -4.37
N GLY A 154 43.91 14.47 -3.23
CA GLY A 154 44.03 13.07 -2.86
C GLY A 154 42.72 12.27 -3.00
N SER A 155 41.55 12.89 -2.86
CA SER A 155 40.27 12.21 -3.07
C SER A 155 40.00 11.82 -4.53
N ASP A 156 40.43 12.62 -5.52
CA ASP A 156 40.38 12.23 -6.93
C ASP A 156 41.33 11.04 -7.17
N LEU A 157 42.52 11.09 -6.57
CA LEU A 157 43.54 10.04 -6.65
C LEU A 157 43.04 8.71 -6.05
N THR A 158 42.44 8.75 -4.87
CA THR A 158 41.83 7.58 -4.20
C THR A 158 40.70 6.98 -5.03
N ALA A 159 39.83 7.80 -5.62
CA ALA A 159 38.73 7.30 -6.44
C ALA A 159 39.24 6.53 -7.67
N LEU A 160 40.21 7.09 -8.40
CA LEU A 160 40.79 6.43 -9.58
C LEU A 160 41.63 5.20 -9.18
N PHE A 161 42.33 5.26 -8.05
CA PHE A 161 43.06 4.12 -7.51
C PHE A 161 42.11 2.96 -7.17
N LEU A 162 41.05 3.21 -6.39
CA LEU A 162 40.06 2.20 -6.03
C LEU A 162 39.34 1.66 -7.27
N ALA A 163 39.02 2.52 -8.25
CA ALA A 163 38.41 2.09 -9.50
C ALA A 163 39.31 1.10 -10.27
N ALA A 164 40.62 1.35 -10.33
CA ALA A 164 41.56 0.43 -10.95
C ALA A 164 41.67 -0.90 -10.18
N GLU A 165 41.89 -0.85 -8.86
CA GLU A 165 42.12 -2.04 -8.02
C GLU A 165 40.88 -2.94 -7.89
N LEU A 166 39.69 -2.33 -7.88
CA LEU A 166 38.43 -3.08 -7.81
C LEU A 166 37.94 -3.54 -9.19
N SER A 167 38.61 -3.10 -10.27
CA SER A 167 38.19 -3.32 -11.65
C SER A 167 36.78 -2.75 -11.91
N ALA A 168 36.56 -1.51 -11.47
CA ALA A 168 35.29 -0.83 -11.60
C ALA A 168 34.93 -0.64 -13.07
N SER A 169 33.65 -0.86 -13.39
CA SER A 169 33.12 -0.67 -14.74
C SER A 169 33.04 0.81 -15.12
N ARG A 170 32.95 1.69 -14.12
CA ARG A 170 32.90 3.15 -14.31
C ARG A 170 33.49 3.86 -13.10
N CYS A 171 34.23 4.94 -13.34
CA CYS A 171 34.64 5.89 -12.31
C CYS A 171 34.22 7.30 -12.74
N ARG A 172 33.52 8.02 -11.86
CA ARG A 172 33.02 9.37 -12.14
C ARG A 172 33.41 10.33 -11.03
N LEU A 173 34.16 11.37 -11.40
CA LEU A 173 34.51 12.47 -10.52
C LEU A 173 33.41 13.52 -10.61
N ILE A 174 32.62 13.66 -9.55
CA ILE A 174 31.55 14.64 -9.46
C ILE A 174 32.13 15.98 -9.02
N LYS A 175 31.88 16.99 -9.86
CA LYS A 175 32.35 18.37 -9.73
C LYS A 175 31.17 19.32 -9.92
N ASP A 176 31.38 20.58 -9.60
CA ASP A 176 30.45 21.70 -9.77
C ASP A 176 30.35 22.16 -11.23
N VAL A 177 31.22 21.65 -12.09
CA VAL A 177 31.15 21.76 -13.55
C VAL A 177 30.64 20.45 -14.17
N ASP A 178 29.89 20.56 -15.26
CA ASP A 178 29.29 19.43 -15.96
C ASP A 178 30.28 18.64 -16.85
N GLY A 179 31.52 19.10 -16.99
CA GLY A 179 32.60 18.40 -17.67
C GLY A 179 33.88 19.23 -17.73
N LEU A 180 34.79 18.82 -18.60
CA LEU A 180 35.99 19.59 -18.93
C LEU A 180 35.74 20.52 -20.11
N TYR A 181 36.37 21.68 -20.05
CA TYR A 181 36.31 22.74 -21.05
C TYR A 181 37.72 23.14 -21.47
N GLU A 182 37.88 23.68 -22.68
CA GLU A 182 39.17 24.20 -23.19
C GLU A 182 39.77 25.30 -22.30
N ARG A 183 38.92 26.04 -21.58
CA ARG A 183 39.25 27.06 -20.59
C ARG A 183 38.10 27.15 -19.59
N ASP A 184 38.33 27.85 -18.48
CA ASP A 184 37.33 28.02 -17.43
C ASP A 184 36.01 28.60 -17.98
N PRO A 185 34.87 27.87 -17.86
CA PRO A 185 33.57 28.33 -18.33
C PRO A 185 32.99 29.49 -17.51
N ALA A 186 33.54 29.81 -16.35
CA ALA A 186 33.16 30.98 -15.56
C ALA A 186 33.73 32.30 -16.12
N LEU A 187 34.74 32.23 -17.01
CA LEU A 187 35.34 33.42 -17.60
C LEU A 187 34.49 33.98 -18.77
N PRO A 188 34.42 35.31 -18.92
CA PRO A 188 33.65 35.93 -19.99
C PRO A 188 34.22 35.64 -21.38
N SER A 189 33.32 35.51 -22.37
CA SER A 189 33.47 35.35 -23.83
C SER A 189 34.90 35.21 -24.43
N PRO A 190 35.12 34.23 -25.34
CA PRO A 190 34.13 33.37 -25.98
C PRO A 190 33.72 32.20 -25.07
N THR A 191 32.51 31.66 -25.25
CA THR A 191 32.08 30.44 -24.55
C THR A 191 33.02 29.28 -24.90
N PRO A 192 33.68 28.64 -23.93
CA PRO A 192 34.59 27.54 -24.21
C PRO A 192 33.85 26.31 -24.71
N ARG A 193 34.50 25.51 -25.57
CA ARG A 193 33.95 24.22 -25.99
C ARG A 193 34.11 23.20 -24.88
N ARG A 194 33.07 22.41 -24.66
CA ARG A 194 33.09 21.30 -23.71
C ARG A 194 33.55 20.03 -24.38
N TYR A 195 34.49 19.33 -23.76
CA TYR A 195 34.94 18.02 -24.20
C TYR A 195 33.84 16.98 -23.96
N ARG A 196 33.51 16.22 -25.00
CA ARG A 196 32.80 14.94 -24.91
C ARG A 196 33.78 13.83 -24.52
N THR A 197 34.91 13.78 -25.20
CA THR A 197 36.07 12.96 -24.84
C THR A 197 37.31 13.84 -24.77
N ALA A 198 38.15 13.64 -23.77
CA ALA A 198 39.44 14.29 -23.65
C ALA A 198 40.53 13.22 -23.53
N SER A 199 41.61 13.39 -24.27
CA SER A 199 42.83 12.60 -24.10
C SER A 199 43.46 12.89 -22.73
N TRP A 200 44.28 11.97 -22.21
CA TRP A 200 45.05 12.24 -20.99
C TRP A 200 45.99 13.43 -21.16
N GLU A 201 46.58 13.59 -22.34
CA GLU A 201 47.42 14.72 -22.71
C GLU A 201 46.65 16.04 -22.56
N SER A 202 45.46 16.13 -23.17
CA SER A 202 44.62 17.33 -23.07
C SER A 202 44.20 17.61 -21.63
N ALA A 203 43.78 16.60 -20.88
CA ALA A 203 43.43 16.76 -19.47
C ALA A 203 44.61 17.25 -18.61
N LEU A 204 45.86 16.90 -18.94
CA LEU A 204 47.07 17.38 -18.26
C LEU A 204 47.44 18.82 -18.63
N THR A 205 46.97 19.34 -19.76
CA THR A 205 47.18 20.76 -20.13
C THR A 205 46.21 21.72 -19.42
N LEU A 206 45.08 21.20 -18.92
CA LEU A 206 44.10 22.00 -18.20
C LEU A 206 44.59 22.34 -16.79
N ASP A 207 44.03 23.42 -16.22
CA ASP A 207 44.32 23.79 -14.84
C ASP A 207 43.96 22.66 -13.87
N GLY A 208 44.88 22.40 -12.93
CA GLY A 208 44.74 21.34 -11.94
C GLY A 208 43.61 21.60 -10.93
N GLY A 209 42.92 22.74 -10.98
CA GLY A 209 41.79 23.08 -10.12
C GLY A 209 40.59 22.13 -10.28
N ILE A 210 40.29 21.68 -11.51
CA ILE A 210 39.13 20.81 -11.77
C ILE A 210 39.49 19.33 -11.59
N ILE A 211 40.62 18.87 -12.13
CA ILE A 211 41.15 17.51 -11.94
C ILE A 211 42.65 17.61 -11.64
N GLN A 212 43.08 16.95 -10.57
CA GLN A 212 44.51 16.93 -10.25
C GLN A 212 45.31 16.10 -11.25
N HIS A 213 46.44 16.65 -11.73
CA HIS A 213 47.34 15.98 -12.67
C HIS A 213 47.85 14.63 -12.14
N LYS A 214 48.15 14.54 -10.84
CA LYS A 214 48.56 13.29 -10.16
C LYS A 214 47.55 12.16 -10.37
N ALA A 215 46.25 12.48 -10.32
CA ALA A 215 45.17 11.53 -10.53
C ALA A 215 45.07 11.10 -12.02
N VAL A 216 45.24 12.04 -12.95
CA VAL A 216 45.26 11.75 -14.40
C VAL A 216 46.44 10.85 -14.77
N LEU A 217 47.63 11.11 -14.22
CA LEU A 217 48.83 10.29 -14.43
C LEU A 217 48.65 8.86 -13.89
N LEU A 218 48.04 8.71 -12.71
CA LEU A 218 47.69 7.40 -12.17
C LEU A 218 46.74 6.66 -13.12
N ALA A 219 45.64 7.29 -13.53
CA ALA A 219 44.67 6.70 -14.45
C ALA A 219 45.31 6.26 -15.78
N ARG A 220 46.17 7.11 -16.36
CA ARG A 220 46.95 6.78 -17.56
C ARG A 220 47.84 5.56 -17.33
N SER A 221 48.60 5.52 -16.25
CA SER A 221 49.51 4.40 -15.93
C SER A 221 48.78 3.07 -15.74
N ARG A 222 47.51 3.12 -15.32
CA ARG A 222 46.65 1.95 -15.11
C ARG A 222 45.74 1.66 -16.31
N GLY A 223 45.79 2.46 -17.38
CA GLY A 223 44.90 2.35 -18.53
C GLY A 223 43.42 2.56 -18.19
N LEU A 224 43.12 3.30 -17.11
CA LEU A 224 41.77 3.53 -16.63
C LEU A 224 41.17 4.79 -17.27
N ALA A 225 40.10 4.62 -18.05
CA ALA A 225 39.26 5.74 -18.47
C ALA A 225 38.30 6.14 -17.34
N PHE A 226 38.02 7.42 -17.20
CA PHE A 226 37.12 7.95 -16.16
C PHE A 226 36.29 9.12 -16.67
N GLU A 227 35.26 9.49 -15.90
CA GLU A 227 34.33 10.55 -16.25
C GLU A 227 34.46 11.75 -15.31
N VAL A 228 34.29 12.95 -15.85
CA VAL A 228 34.11 14.19 -15.07
C VAL A 228 32.78 14.81 -15.44
N GLY A 229 31.95 15.07 -14.43
CA GLY A 229 30.67 15.73 -14.63
C GLY A 229 30.03 16.18 -13.33
N ALA A 230 28.79 16.65 -13.43
CA ALA A 230 28.02 17.16 -12.30
C ALA A 230 26.95 16.17 -11.81
N PHE A 231 26.36 16.48 -10.66
CA PHE A 231 25.21 15.75 -10.13
C PHE A 231 24.09 15.68 -11.16
N HIS A 232 23.47 14.50 -11.26
CA HIS A 232 22.23 14.22 -11.99
C HIS A 232 22.28 14.41 -13.52
N ARG A 233 23.40 14.85 -14.08
CA ARG A 233 23.65 14.97 -15.52
C ARG A 233 23.96 13.62 -16.15
N ALA A 234 23.45 13.39 -17.35
CA ALA A 234 23.72 12.17 -18.10
C ALA A 234 25.10 12.25 -18.76
N ASP A 235 25.31 13.38 -19.44
CA ASP A 235 26.52 13.84 -20.07
C ASP A 235 27.66 14.08 -19.06
N ALA A 236 28.88 13.81 -19.51
CA ALA A 236 30.13 13.97 -18.80
C ALA A 236 31.27 13.98 -19.83
N THR A 237 32.42 14.54 -19.47
CA THR A 237 33.63 14.34 -20.26
C THR A 237 34.25 13.00 -19.89
N THR A 238 34.43 12.11 -20.86
CA THR A 238 35.25 10.92 -20.67
C THR A 238 36.72 11.25 -20.91
N VAL A 239 37.56 11.07 -19.90
CA VAL A 239 39.02 11.21 -19.98
C VAL A 239 39.65 9.83 -20.19
N GLY A 240 40.47 9.67 -21.23
CA GLY A 240 41.05 8.37 -21.55
C GLY A 240 41.98 8.35 -22.77
N PRO A 241 42.16 7.19 -23.42
CA PRO A 241 43.05 7.04 -24.58
C PRO A 241 42.47 7.57 -25.91
N ARG A 242 41.19 7.99 -25.91
CA ARG A 242 40.50 8.43 -27.13
C ARG A 242 40.92 9.86 -27.49
N ALA A 243 40.87 10.17 -28.78
CA ALA A 243 41.09 11.52 -29.27
C ALA A 243 40.05 12.51 -28.70
N ASP A 244 40.43 13.78 -28.69
CA ASP A 244 39.57 14.85 -28.22
C ASP A 244 38.35 15.00 -29.13
N GLU A 245 37.17 14.97 -28.52
CA GLU A 245 35.92 15.28 -29.19
C GLU A 245 35.13 16.25 -28.33
N TYR A 246 34.32 17.08 -28.96
CA TYR A 246 33.57 18.14 -28.28
C TYR A 246 32.08 17.95 -28.47
N TYR A 247 31.31 18.34 -27.45
CA TYR A 247 29.87 18.45 -27.62
C TYR A 247 29.53 19.54 -28.64
N ALA A 248 28.44 19.34 -29.39
CA ALA A 248 27.84 20.43 -30.15
C ALA A 248 27.36 21.52 -29.17
N ALA A 249 27.45 22.79 -29.56
CA ALA A 249 26.92 23.88 -28.76
C ALA A 249 25.41 23.70 -28.59
N ALA A 250 24.99 23.36 -27.37
CA ALA A 250 23.58 23.21 -27.01
C ALA A 250 23.22 24.29 -25.99
N PRO A 251 22.01 24.89 -26.08
CA PRO A 251 21.54 25.79 -25.04
C PRO A 251 21.40 25.03 -23.71
N PRO A 252 21.60 25.71 -22.57
CA PRO A 252 21.42 25.09 -21.26
C PRO A 252 19.99 24.54 -21.10
N ALA A 253 19.89 23.29 -20.65
CA ALA A 253 18.62 22.62 -20.39
C ALA A 253 17.83 23.35 -19.30
N ARG A 254 16.58 23.73 -19.60
CA ARG A 254 15.68 24.31 -18.60
C ARG A 254 15.32 23.29 -17.50
N PRO A 255 14.97 23.73 -16.30
CA PRO A 255 14.42 22.84 -15.27
C PRO A 255 13.15 22.13 -15.75
N LEU A 256 12.94 20.90 -15.27
CA LEU A 256 11.69 20.18 -15.47
C LEU A 256 10.62 20.78 -14.55
N ARG A 257 9.50 21.20 -15.11
CA ARG A 257 8.42 21.87 -14.38
C ARG A 257 7.45 20.85 -13.80
N VAL A 258 7.33 20.83 -12.48
CA VAL A 258 6.67 19.78 -11.69
C VAL A 258 5.44 20.34 -10.97
N ALA A 259 4.28 19.78 -11.25
CA ALA A 259 3.09 19.95 -10.41
C ALA A 259 2.95 18.77 -9.44
N VAL A 260 2.71 19.05 -8.15
CA VAL A 260 2.56 18.01 -7.12
C VAL A 260 1.10 17.91 -6.69
N LEU A 261 0.52 16.72 -6.74
CA LEU A 261 -0.82 16.44 -6.23
C LEU A 261 -0.70 15.71 -4.89
N GLY A 262 -1.08 16.38 -3.81
CA GLY A 262 -0.96 15.87 -2.45
C GLY A 262 0.34 16.28 -1.78
N ALA A 263 0.23 16.98 -0.65
CA ALA A 263 1.34 17.40 0.20
C ALA A 263 1.24 16.81 1.62
N GLY A 264 0.90 15.52 1.70
CA GLY A 264 1.01 14.75 2.96
C GLY A 264 2.47 14.46 3.30
N THR A 265 2.72 13.48 4.16
CA THR A 265 4.08 13.09 4.60
C THR A 265 5.06 12.87 3.45
N VAL A 266 4.69 12.06 2.44
CA VAL A 266 5.53 11.82 1.26
C VAL A 266 5.61 13.05 0.36
N GLY A 267 4.48 13.72 0.12
CA GLY A 267 4.41 14.91 -0.72
C GLY A 267 5.31 16.05 -0.24
N ALA A 268 5.36 16.31 1.07
CA ALA A 268 6.30 17.26 1.65
C ALA A 268 7.76 16.87 1.43
N GLY A 269 8.09 15.58 1.57
CA GLY A 269 9.43 15.07 1.26
C GLY A 269 9.83 15.26 -0.21
N VAL A 270 8.88 15.05 -1.13
CA VAL A 270 9.11 15.27 -2.57
C VAL A 270 9.30 16.76 -2.86
N VAL A 271 8.44 17.64 -2.34
CA VAL A 271 8.55 19.09 -2.53
C VAL A 271 9.92 19.60 -2.04
N ALA A 272 10.34 19.20 -0.83
CA ALA A 272 11.67 19.54 -0.33
C ALA A 272 12.78 19.03 -1.26
N GLY A 273 12.69 17.78 -1.72
CA GLY A 273 13.64 17.19 -2.67
C GLY A 273 13.71 17.93 -4.01
N VAL A 274 12.59 18.46 -4.50
CA VAL A 274 12.56 19.30 -5.71
C VAL A 274 13.17 20.68 -5.44
N LEU A 275 12.81 21.32 -4.34
CA LEU A 275 13.28 22.67 -3.98
C LEU A 275 14.80 22.73 -3.73
N CYS A 276 15.41 21.64 -3.27
CA CYS A 276 16.87 21.57 -3.16
C CYS A 276 17.60 21.56 -4.52
N ARG A 277 16.89 21.48 -5.66
CA ARG A 277 17.47 21.30 -7.00
C ARG A 277 16.92 22.29 -8.04
N PRO A 278 16.96 23.61 -7.80
CA PRO A 278 16.30 24.59 -8.66
C PRO A 278 16.87 24.68 -10.09
N GLY A 279 18.13 24.27 -10.31
CA GLY A 279 18.72 24.20 -11.65
C GLY A 279 18.21 23.00 -12.49
N ASP A 280 17.56 22.05 -11.83
CA ASP A 280 17.16 20.78 -12.41
C ASP A 280 15.66 20.58 -12.45
N LEU A 281 14.97 20.96 -11.38
CA LEU A 281 13.54 20.77 -11.20
C LEU A 281 12.91 22.06 -10.63
N GLU A 282 11.68 22.36 -11.04
CA GLU A 282 10.94 23.54 -10.59
C GLU A 282 9.54 23.13 -10.12
N VAL A 283 9.17 23.42 -8.87
CA VAL A 283 7.78 23.22 -8.41
C VAL A 283 6.93 24.39 -8.91
N THR A 284 5.94 24.10 -9.74
CA THR A 284 5.04 25.14 -10.29
C THR A 284 3.76 25.31 -9.48
N ARG A 285 3.29 24.25 -8.81
CA ARG A 285 2.06 24.23 -8.02
C ARG A 285 1.95 22.95 -7.18
N ILE A 286 1.19 23.05 -6.09
CA ILE A 286 0.98 21.98 -5.12
C ILE A 286 -0.52 21.93 -4.80
N ALA A 287 -1.21 20.88 -5.26
CA ALA A 287 -2.63 20.69 -5.00
C ALA A 287 -2.86 20.00 -3.66
N VAL A 288 -3.66 20.62 -2.78
CA VAL A 288 -4.01 20.10 -1.45
C VAL A 288 -5.49 20.30 -1.18
N ARG A 289 -6.09 19.49 -0.31
CA ARG A 289 -7.50 19.66 0.09
C ARG A 289 -7.74 20.92 0.94
N ASP A 290 -6.76 21.24 1.78
CA ASP A 290 -6.81 22.37 2.71
C ASP A 290 -5.54 23.21 2.54
N VAL A 291 -5.71 24.41 1.97
CA VAL A 291 -4.66 25.39 1.72
C VAL A 291 -4.33 26.24 2.95
N GLY A 292 -5.20 26.26 3.97
CA GLY A 292 -5.03 27.05 5.19
C GLY A 292 -4.33 26.31 6.32
N GLY A 293 -4.23 24.98 6.26
CA GLY A 293 -3.53 24.17 7.26
C GLY A 293 -2.01 24.40 7.25
N ASP A 294 -1.38 24.34 8.42
CA ASP A 294 0.09 24.38 8.56
C ASP A 294 0.73 23.17 7.85
N ARG A 295 1.65 23.45 6.93
CA ARG A 295 2.37 22.45 6.12
C ARG A 295 3.87 22.43 6.38
N GLY A 296 4.32 23.18 7.40
CA GLY A 296 5.72 23.38 7.70
C GLY A 296 6.43 24.37 6.76
N PRO A 297 7.68 24.75 7.07
CA PRO A 297 8.40 25.83 6.38
C PRO A 297 8.84 25.47 4.96
N GLU A 298 8.82 24.19 4.59
CA GLU A 298 9.35 23.68 3.32
C GLU A 298 8.38 23.87 2.14
N ILE A 299 7.11 24.21 2.39
CA ILE A 299 6.08 24.32 1.34
C ILE A 299 5.67 25.78 1.15
N PRO A 300 6.04 26.41 0.02
CA PRO A 300 5.65 27.79 -0.25
C PRO A 300 4.13 27.92 -0.40
N ALA A 301 3.50 28.72 0.48
CA ALA A 301 2.05 28.93 0.46
C ALA A 301 1.53 29.50 -0.87
N SER A 302 2.37 30.26 -1.59
CA SER A 302 2.06 30.82 -2.91
C SER A 302 1.86 29.78 -4.01
N LEU A 303 2.34 28.54 -3.81
CA LEU A 303 2.21 27.44 -4.78
C LEU A 303 0.98 26.57 -4.50
N LEU A 304 0.27 26.78 -3.39
CA LEU A 304 -0.86 25.94 -2.97
C LEU A 304 -2.12 26.22 -3.79
N THR A 305 -2.83 25.16 -4.19
CA THR A 305 -4.13 25.26 -4.85
C THR A 305 -5.12 24.22 -4.30
N PRO A 306 -6.41 24.58 -4.11
CA PRO A 306 -7.43 23.63 -3.65
C PRO A 306 -7.94 22.70 -4.77
N SER A 307 -7.67 23.04 -6.05
CA SER A 307 -8.27 22.36 -7.19
C SER A 307 -7.37 21.29 -7.79
N LEU A 308 -7.60 20.03 -7.38
CA LEU A 308 -6.83 18.87 -7.83
C LEU A 308 -6.84 18.68 -9.35
N LEU A 309 -8.03 18.66 -9.96
CA LEU A 309 -8.15 18.41 -11.41
C LEU A 309 -7.58 19.56 -12.24
N GLN A 310 -7.76 20.81 -11.78
CA GLN A 310 -7.16 21.96 -12.45
C GLN A 310 -5.63 21.89 -12.38
N ALA A 311 -5.05 21.55 -11.22
CA ALA A 311 -3.60 21.38 -11.11
C ALA A 311 -3.10 20.25 -12.02
N ALA A 312 -3.83 19.13 -12.11
CA ALA A 312 -3.49 18.01 -12.97
C ALA A 312 -3.47 18.40 -14.46
N SER A 313 -4.45 19.19 -14.93
CA SER A 313 -4.59 19.53 -16.36
C SER A 313 -4.05 20.91 -16.76
N ALA A 314 -3.60 21.75 -15.82
CA ALA A 314 -3.20 23.12 -16.11
C ALA A 314 -1.96 23.21 -17.03
N THR A 315 -1.93 24.16 -17.94
CA THR A 315 -0.82 24.30 -18.88
C THR A 315 0.50 24.70 -18.19
N GLY A 316 1.62 24.41 -18.83
CA GLY A 316 2.94 24.86 -18.42
C GLY A 316 3.74 23.90 -17.52
N ASP A 317 3.15 22.80 -17.05
CA ASP A 317 3.93 21.74 -16.38
C ASP A 317 4.37 20.69 -17.39
N ASP A 318 5.56 20.13 -17.18
CA ASP A 318 6.04 18.98 -17.96
C ASP A 318 5.56 17.66 -17.34
N VAL A 319 5.49 17.62 -16.01
CA VAL A 319 5.20 16.40 -15.25
C VAL A 319 4.30 16.67 -14.06
N VAL A 320 3.41 15.71 -13.77
CA VAL A 320 2.57 15.67 -12.58
C VAL A 320 3.03 14.56 -11.66
N VAL A 321 3.29 14.90 -10.40
CA VAL A 321 3.60 13.94 -9.35
C VAL A 321 2.33 13.68 -8.55
N GLU A 322 1.83 12.44 -8.58
CA GLU A 322 0.62 12.03 -7.88
C GLU A 322 0.95 11.28 -6.59
N LEU A 323 0.55 11.87 -5.46
CA LEU A 323 0.80 11.39 -4.09
C LEU A 323 -0.46 11.53 -3.22
N ILE A 324 -1.64 11.44 -3.83
CA ILE A 324 -2.91 11.49 -3.11
C ILE A 324 -3.35 10.08 -2.69
N GLY A 325 -4.05 10.00 -1.56
CA GLY A 325 -4.67 8.76 -1.11
C GLY A 325 -5.93 8.42 -1.92
N GLY A 326 -6.24 7.13 -1.99
CA GLY A 326 -7.41 6.60 -2.72
C GLY A 326 -7.10 6.23 -4.17
N ILE A 327 -8.02 5.51 -4.81
CA ILE A 327 -7.83 4.97 -6.17
C ILE A 327 -8.54 5.84 -7.20
N GLU A 328 -9.86 6.05 -7.04
CA GLU A 328 -10.68 6.78 -8.03
C GLU A 328 -10.23 8.23 -8.25
N THR A 329 -9.99 8.97 -7.17
CA THR A 329 -9.56 10.37 -7.25
C THR A 329 -8.18 10.48 -7.92
N ALA A 330 -7.26 9.57 -7.58
CA ALA A 330 -5.93 9.49 -8.19
C ALA A 330 -6.02 9.12 -9.67
N TYR A 331 -6.82 8.12 -10.01
CA TYR A 331 -7.07 7.68 -11.38
C TYR A 331 -7.58 8.82 -12.26
N HIS A 332 -8.58 9.59 -11.81
CA HIS A 332 -9.10 10.72 -12.58
C HIS A 332 -8.08 11.84 -12.76
N ALA A 333 -7.29 12.15 -11.72
CA ALA A 333 -6.25 13.18 -11.81
C ALA A 333 -5.10 12.76 -12.73
N VAL A 334 -4.61 11.52 -12.62
CA VAL A 334 -3.56 10.98 -13.49
C VAL A 334 -4.05 10.94 -14.94
N ARG A 335 -5.27 10.46 -15.18
CA ARG A 335 -5.86 10.43 -16.53
C ARG A 335 -5.96 11.83 -17.13
N ALA A 336 -6.36 12.83 -16.34
CA ALA A 336 -6.43 14.22 -16.78
C ALA A 336 -5.03 14.78 -17.14
N ALA A 337 -4.01 14.50 -16.33
CA ALA A 337 -2.62 14.89 -16.61
C ALA A 337 -2.09 14.26 -17.90
N LEU A 338 -2.25 12.95 -18.07
CA LEU A 338 -1.83 12.23 -19.28
C LEU A 338 -2.57 12.72 -20.53
N SER A 339 -3.88 12.99 -20.40
CA SER A 339 -4.68 13.52 -21.53
C SER A 339 -4.29 14.96 -21.89
N ALA A 340 -3.74 15.71 -20.94
CA ALA A 340 -3.20 17.06 -21.16
C ALA A 340 -1.76 17.04 -21.72
N GLY A 341 -1.21 15.88 -22.07
CA GLY A 341 0.14 15.75 -22.63
C GLY A 341 1.25 15.95 -21.59
N LYS A 342 0.99 15.62 -20.32
CA LYS A 342 2.00 15.67 -19.25
C LYS A 342 2.48 14.27 -18.87
N HIS A 343 3.76 14.16 -18.53
CA HIS A 343 4.29 12.96 -17.88
C HIS A 343 3.69 12.79 -16.48
N VAL A 344 3.68 11.57 -15.95
CA VAL A 344 3.21 11.30 -14.58
C VAL A 344 4.22 10.47 -13.79
N VAL A 345 4.44 10.83 -12.53
CA VAL A 345 5.13 10.00 -11.53
C VAL A 345 4.18 9.74 -10.38
N THR A 346 4.00 8.49 -9.94
CA THR A 346 3.09 8.16 -8.84
C THR A 346 3.71 7.17 -7.85
N ALA A 347 3.35 7.30 -6.57
CA ALA A 347 3.67 6.29 -5.53
C ALA A 347 2.47 5.40 -5.17
N ASN A 348 1.35 5.52 -5.89
CA ASN A 348 0.10 4.87 -5.55
C ASN A 348 0.03 3.43 -6.11
N LYS A 349 0.53 2.48 -5.30
CA LYS A 349 0.52 1.05 -5.62
C LYS A 349 -0.87 0.49 -5.97
N ALA A 350 -1.91 0.91 -5.25
CA ALA A 350 -3.26 0.38 -5.45
C ALA A 350 -3.86 0.87 -6.78
N LEU A 351 -3.54 2.12 -7.16
CA LEU A 351 -3.85 2.66 -8.48
C LEU A 351 -3.15 1.86 -9.58
N ILE A 352 -1.83 1.67 -9.47
CA ILE A 352 -1.07 0.98 -10.51
C ILE A 352 -1.45 -0.49 -10.63
N ALA A 353 -1.67 -1.19 -9.52
CA ALA A 353 -2.08 -2.59 -9.53
C ALA A 353 -3.43 -2.81 -10.23
N ARG A 354 -4.35 -1.83 -10.18
CA ARG A 354 -5.70 -1.93 -10.77
C ARG A 354 -5.84 -1.28 -12.15
N HIS A 355 -5.26 -0.10 -12.34
CA HIS A 355 -5.43 0.73 -13.54
C HIS A 355 -4.13 1.00 -14.29
N GLY A 356 -2.98 0.51 -13.81
CA GLY A 356 -1.66 0.80 -14.41
C GLY A 356 -1.63 0.50 -15.91
N ALA A 357 -2.18 -0.64 -16.33
CA ALA A 357 -2.36 -1.01 -17.72
C ALA A 357 -3.03 0.07 -18.59
N GLU A 358 -4.23 0.49 -18.17
CA GLU A 358 -5.03 1.48 -18.91
C GLU A 358 -4.33 2.84 -18.96
N LEU A 359 -3.68 3.23 -17.86
CA LEU A 359 -2.95 4.48 -17.74
C LEU A 359 -1.67 4.47 -18.59
N THR A 360 -0.97 3.33 -18.67
CA THR A 360 0.17 3.16 -19.59
C THR A 360 -0.28 3.25 -21.04
N ASP A 361 -1.37 2.58 -21.41
CA ASP A 361 -1.91 2.65 -22.77
C ASP A 361 -2.31 4.09 -23.15
N LEU A 362 -2.88 4.84 -22.19
CA LEU A 362 -3.17 6.27 -22.38
C LEU A 362 -1.90 7.11 -22.52
N ALA A 363 -0.89 6.90 -21.67
CA ALA A 363 0.36 7.63 -21.74
C ALA A 363 1.02 7.45 -23.12
N VAL A 364 1.06 6.21 -23.63
CA VAL A 364 1.56 5.89 -24.97
C VAL A 364 0.76 6.65 -26.05
N ARG A 365 -0.57 6.64 -25.99
CA ARG A 365 -1.41 7.39 -26.96
C ARG A 365 -1.20 8.90 -26.90
N SER A 366 -0.90 9.43 -25.72
CA SER A 366 -0.65 10.85 -25.49
C SER A 366 0.81 11.26 -25.77
N GLY A 367 1.69 10.33 -26.14
CA GLY A 367 3.11 10.63 -26.39
C GLY A 367 3.90 10.99 -25.13
N VAL A 368 3.42 10.55 -23.96
CA VAL A 368 4.03 10.82 -22.65
C VAL A 368 4.30 9.51 -21.90
N THR A 369 4.90 9.63 -20.72
CA THR A 369 5.29 8.47 -19.89
C THR A 369 4.67 8.56 -18.52
N ILE A 370 4.43 7.40 -17.92
CA ILE A 370 4.03 7.26 -16.51
C ILE A 370 5.04 6.36 -15.79
N ARG A 371 5.49 6.77 -14.60
CA ARG A 371 6.49 6.09 -13.76
C ARG A 371 5.97 5.85 -12.35
N TRP A 372 6.39 4.77 -11.72
CA TRP A 372 5.91 4.39 -10.38
C TRP A 372 6.91 3.59 -9.55
N SER A 373 8.19 3.94 -9.63
CA SER A 373 9.24 3.21 -8.90
C SER A 373 8.97 3.22 -7.39
N ALA A 374 8.47 4.33 -6.87
CA ALA A 374 8.11 4.50 -5.47
C ALA A 374 6.89 3.65 -5.01
N ALA A 375 6.08 3.12 -5.93
CA ALA A 375 4.90 2.32 -5.59
C ALA A 375 5.28 0.95 -4.99
N VAL A 376 6.44 0.40 -5.36
CA VAL A 376 6.90 -0.89 -4.86
C VAL A 376 8.33 -0.79 -4.35
N GLY A 377 8.51 -1.03 -3.05
CA GLY A 377 9.84 -1.14 -2.45
C GLY A 377 10.36 0.11 -1.76
N GLY A 378 9.67 1.26 -1.86
CA GLY A 378 10.17 2.50 -1.26
C GLY A 378 11.52 2.87 -1.87
N ALA A 379 12.58 2.89 -1.05
CA ALA A 379 13.95 3.08 -1.53
C ALA A 379 14.58 1.81 -2.14
N ALA A 380 13.99 0.63 -1.97
CA ALA A 380 14.45 -0.60 -2.62
C ALA A 380 14.12 -0.55 -4.12
N PRO A 381 15.11 -0.60 -5.04
CA PRO A 381 14.87 -0.48 -6.48
C PRO A 381 14.39 -1.80 -7.10
N MET A 382 13.21 -2.25 -6.67
CA MET A 382 12.69 -3.59 -6.98
C MET A 382 12.29 -3.73 -8.45
N ILE A 383 11.59 -2.73 -8.98
CA ILE A 383 11.12 -2.75 -10.36
C ILE A 383 12.32 -2.63 -11.30
N GLU A 384 13.28 -1.78 -10.96
CA GLU A 384 14.49 -1.54 -11.73
C GLU A 384 15.41 -2.77 -11.71
N ALA A 385 15.50 -3.49 -10.61
CA ALA A 385 16.24 -4.75 -10.55
C ALA A 385 15.64 -5.81 -11.48
N ILE A 386 14.31 -5.92 -11.55
CA ILE A 386 13.60 -6.79 -12.50
C ILE A 386 13.86 -6.33 -13.94
N ALA A 387 13.71 -5.04 -14.22
CA ALA A 387 13.95 -4.47 -15.54
C ALA A 387 15.41 -4.68 -16.00
N ALA A 388 16.38 -4.50 -15.10
CA ALA A 388 17.79 -4.75 -15.37
C ALA A 388 18.06 -6.20 -15.74
N LEU A 389 17.43 -7.14 -15.03
CA LEU A 389 17.54 -8.56 -15.33
C LEU A 389 16.93 -8.91 -16.71
N ARG A 390 15.75 -8.35 -17.02
CA ARG A 390 15.11 -8.50 -18.35
C ARG A 390 15.96 -7.94 -19.49
N ARG A 391 16.64 -6.81 -19.29
CA ARG A 391 17.56 -6.21 -20.28
C ARG A 391 18.71 -7.14 -20.67
N THR A 392 19.05 -8.13 -19.85
CA THR A 392 20.05 -9.15 -20.21
C THR A 392 19.53 -10.22 -21.18
N GLY A 393 18.23 -10.17 -21.54
CA GLY A 393 17.55 -11.20 -22.32
C GLY A 393 17.17 -12.44 -21.50
N ALA A 394 17.36 -12.43 -20.18
CA ALA A 394 17.06 -13.55 -19.31
C ALA A 394 15.54 -13.69 -19.07
N VAL A 395 15.06 -14.94 -19.07
CA VAL A 395 13.68 -15.26 -18.69
C VAL A 395 13.62 -15.40 -17.18
N ILE A 396 12.83 -14.54 -16.53
CA ILE A 396 12.57 -14.60 -15.10
C ILE A 396 11.54 -15.70 -14.83
N GLU A 397 11.89 -16.62 -13.94
CA GLU A 397 11.04 -17.76 -13.57
C GLU A 397 10.35 -17.57 -12.23
N ARG A 398 10.97 -16.82 -11.31
CA ARG A 398 10.43 -16.63 -9.96
C ARG A 398 10.81 -15.26 -9.43
N VAL A 399 9.90 -14.65 -8.69
CA VAL A 399 10.13 -13.46 -7.88
C VAL A 399 9.59 -13.71 -6.48
N GLU A 400 10.36 -13.36 -5.46
CA GLU A 400 9.92 -13.40 -4.06
C GLU A 400 10.39 -12.16 -3.33
N GLY A 401 9.55 -11.64 -2.43
CA GLY A 401 9.93 -10.49 -1.65
C GLY A 401 9.26 -10.41 -0.29
N VAL A 402 9.97 -9.75 0.62
CA VAL A 402 9.39 -9.13 1.81
C VAL A 402 9.09 -7.69 1.41
N VAL A 403 7.82 -7.40 1.14
CA VAL A 403 7.41 -6.14 0.49
C VAL A 403 6.57 -5.24 1.39
N ASN A 404 6.37 -5.62 2.65
CA ASN A 404 5.58 -4.86 3.61
C ASN A 404 6.37 -4.61 4.91
N GLY A 405 6.79 -3.36 5.12
CA GLY A 405 7.61 -2.98 6.27
C GLY A 405 6.86 -3.02 7.61
N THR A 406 5.54 -2.78 7.61
CA THR A 406 4.70 -2.78 8.82
C THR A 406 4.62 -4.17 9.43
N THR A 407 4.28 -5.17 8.61
CA THR A 407 4.23 -6.58 9.02
C THR A 407 5.61 -7.08 9.45
N ASN A 408 6.67 -6.68 8.75
CA ASN A 408 8.03 -7.06 9.11
C ASN A 408 8.46 -6.50 10.48
N HIS A 409 8.10 -5.25 10.78
CA HIS A 409 8.33 -4.68 12.11
C HIS A 409 7.57 -5.44 13.19
N VAL A 410 6.27 -5.71 12.97
CA VAL A 410 5.45 -6.46 13.93
C VAL A 410 6.03 -7.86 14.19
N LEU A 411 6.42 -8.58 13.14
CA LEU A 411 7.04 -9.91 13.24
C LEU A 411 8.35 -9.86 14.03
N ASP A 412 9.22 -8.87 13.79
CA ASP A 412 10.47 -8.71 14.54
C ASP A 412 10.23 -8.48 16.04
N ARG A 413 9.20 -7.70 16.40
CA ARG A 413 8.84 -7.45 17.81
C ARG A 413 8.27 -8.69 18.48
N VAL A 414 7.42 -9.44 17.77
CA VAL A 414 6.90 -10.73 18.26
C VAL A 414 8.03 -11.75 18.44
N GLU A 415 8.98 -11.80 17.51
CA GLU A 415 10.18 -12.65 17.62
C GLU A 415 11.06 -12.27 18.82
N ALA A 416 11.05 -10.99 19.22
CA ALA A 416 11.72 -10.51 20.43
C ALA A 416 10.93 -10.74 21.73
N GLY A 417 9.79 -11.44 21.67
CA GLY A 417 8.97 -11.80 22.82
C GLY A 417 7.89 -10.77 23.18
N VAL A 418 7.63 -9.77 22.34
CA VAL A 418 6.55 -8.80 22.55
C VAL A 418 5.22 -9.40 22.11
N ALA A 419 4.16 -9.22 22.91
CA ALA A 419 2.82 -9.67 22.52
C ALA A 419 2.34 -9.01 21.21
N PHE A 420 1.62 -9.76 20.38
CA PHE A 420 1.22 -9.30 19.04
C PHE A 420 0.50 -7.94 19.05
N ASP A 421 -0.49 -7.77 19.92
CA ASP A 421 -1.24 -6.51 20.02
C ASP A 421 -0.35 -5.32 20.44
N LEU A 422 0.66 -5.55 21.27
CA LEU A 422 1.63 -4.51 21.66
C LEU A 422 2.56 -4.19 20.49
N ALA A 423 3.03 -5.18 19.75
CA ALA A 423 3.85 -4.98 18.55
C ALA A 423 3.10 -4.15 17.49
N VAL A 424 1.80 -4.39 17.28
CA VAL A 424 0.97 -3.58 16.38
C VAL A 424 0.81 -2.15 16.91
N ARG A 425 0.61 -1.96 18.22
CA ARG A 425 0.55 -0.62 18.82
C ARG A 425 1.86 0.16 18.68
N GLU A 426 3.00 -0.47 18.95
CA GLU A 426 4.32 0.15 18.76
C GLU A 426 4.54 0.55 17.29
N ALA A 427 4.09 -0.27 16.34
CA ALA A 427 4.14 0.08 14.92
C ALA A 427 3.30 1.33 14.61
N HIS A 428 2.14 1.49 15.25
CA HIS A 428 1.28 2.66 15.10
C HIS A 428 1.92 3.92 15.71
N GLU A 429 2.44 3.83 16.94
CA GLU A 429 3.12 4.95 17.64
C GLU A 429 4.35 5.45 16.86
N ARG A 430 5.06 4.55 16.18
CA ARG A 430 6.21 4.89 15.32
C ARG A 430 5.82 5.36 13.92
N GLY A 431 4.52 5.40 13.60
CA GLY A 431 4.01 5.80 12.29
C GLY A 431 4.28 4.80 11.17
N TYR A 432 4.61 3.54 11.49
CA TYR A 432 4.76 2.45 10.51
C TYR A 432 3.43 1.81 10.14
N ALA A 433 2.42 1.91 11.01
CA ALA A 433 1.07 1.41 10.78
C ALA A 433 0.07 2.57 10.79
N GLU A 434 -0.90 2.56 9.86
CA GLU A 434 -2.04 3.47 9.90
C GLU A 434 -2.98 3.17 11.09
N ALA A 435 -3.99 4.01 11.31
CA ALA A 435 -4.99 3.78 12.37
C ALA A 435 -5.75 2.45 12.20
N ASP A 436 -5.98 2.04 10.96
CA ASP A 436 -6.44 0.70 10.61
C ASP A 436 -5.34 -0.03 9.81
N PRO A 437 -4.54 -0.91 10.45
CA PRO A 437 -3.48 -1.64 9.79
C PRO A 437 -3.95 -2.89 9.05
N SER A 438 -5.27 -3.11 8.89
CA SER A 438 -5.80 -4.37 8.35
C SER A 438 -5.27 -4.68 6.95
N ARG A 439 -5.11 -3.67 6.08
CA ARG A 439 -4.53 -3.87 4.73
C ARG A 439 -3.10 -4.43 4.76
N ASP A 440 -2.31 -4.04 5.74
CA ASP A 440 -0.96 -4.55 5.94
C ASP A 440 -1.01 -5.94 6.56
N LEU A 441 -1.73 -6.09 7.68
CA LEU A 441 -1.78 -7.32 8.46
C LEU A 441 -2.46 -8.48 7.72
N ASP A 442 -3.42 -8.21 6.84
CA ASP A 442 -4.09 -9.22 5.98
C ASP A 442 -3.31 -9.54 4.69
N GLY A 443 -2.17 -8.87 4.46
CA GLY A 443 -1.31 -9.09 3.30
C GLY A 443 -1.82 -8.48 1.99
N LEU A 444 -2.84 -7.61 2.02
CA LEU A 444 -3.38 -6.97 0.81
C LEU A 444 -2.38 -5.96 0.21
N ASP A 445 -1.69 -5.18 1.04
CA ASP A 445 -0.60 -4.30 0.57
C ASP A 445 0.52 -5.10 -0.13
N ALA A 446 0.88 -6.25 0.43
CA ALA A 446 1.88 -7.13 -0.18
C ALA A 446 1.37 -7.73 -1.50
N ALA A 447 0.07 -8.04 -1.61
CA ALA A 447 -0.54 -8.52 -2.85
C ALA A 447 -0.59 -7.43 -3.94
N ASP A 448 -0.94 -6.18 -3.60
CA ASP A 448 -0.90 -5.04 -4.54
C ASP A 448 0.52 -4.92 -5.14
N LYS A 449 1.55 -4.97 -4.29
CA LYS A 449 2.96 -4.89 -4.72
C LYS A 449 3.39 -6.10 -5.54
N LEU A 450 2.95 -7.31 -5.17
CA LEU A 450 3.26 -8.53 -5.89
C LEU A 450 2.68 -8.52 -7.30
N ALA A 451 1.46 -8.01 -7.50
CA ALA A 451 0.84 -7.90 -8.81
C ALA A 451 1.67 -7.00 -9.74
N ILE A 452 2.17 -5.87 -9.23
CA ILE A 452 3.06 -4.97 -9.99
C ILE A 452 4.39 -5.66 -10.31
N LEU A 453 5.01 -6.35 -9.34
CA LEU A 453 6.26 -7.08 -9.58
C LEU A 453 6.10 -8.20 -10.61
N ALA A 454 4.99 -8.95 -10.54
CA ALA A 454 4.66 -10.01 -11.48
C ALA A 454 4.44 -9.46 -12.90
N TRP A 455 3.78 -8.30 -13.02
CA TRP A 455 3.64 -7.62 -14.31
C TRP A 455 5.01 -7.28 -14.90
N HIS A 456 5.90 -6.68 -14.11
CA HIS A 456 7.25 -6.34 -14.58
C HIS A 456 8.10 -7.57 -14.89
N ALA A 457 7.99 -8.65 -14.12
CA ALA A 457 8.80 -9.85 -14.24
C ALA A 457 8.35 -10.78 -15.38
N PHE A 458 7.04 -10.95 -15.54
CA PHE A 458 6.46 -11.99 -16.40
C PHE A 458 5.66 -11.44 -17.58
N ASP A 459 5.45 -10.12 -17.65
CA ASP A 459 4.54 -9.48 -18.61
C ASP A 459 3.09 -10.00 -18.49
N GLU A 460 2.74 -10.55 -17.33
CA GLU A 460 1.41 -11.07 -17.01
C GLU A 460 0.74 -10.21 -15.95
N ARG A 461 -0.52 -9.85 -16.21
CA ARG A 461 -1.31 -9.01 -15.31
C ARG A 461 -2.08 -9.89 -14.35
N LEU A 462 -1.66 -9.90 -13.09
CA LEU A 462 -2.38 -10.57 -12.03
C LEU A 462 -3.45 -9.65 -11.47
N ASN A 463 -4.68 -10.16 -11.36
CA ASN A 463 -5.70 -9.51 -10.57
C ASN A 463 -5.36 -9.72 -9.08
N VAL A 464 -5.16 -8.63 -8.34
CA VAL A 464 -4.82 -8.66 -6.91
C VAL A 464 -5.83 -9.48 -6.11
N ASP A 465 -7.10 -9.41 -6.49
CA ASP A 465 -8.18 -10.07 -5.76
C ASP A 465 -8.10 -11.61 -5.91
N ASP A 466 -7.40 -12.12 -6.94
CA ASP A 466 -7.20 -13.55 -7.21
C ASP A 466 -5.90 -14.12 -6.58
N ILE A 467 -5.04 -13.27 -6.01
CA ILE A 467 -3.80 -13.72 -5.35
C ILE A 467 -4.16 -14.30 -3.97
N PRO A 468 -3.96 -15.61 -3.72
CA PRO A 468 -4.15 -16.22 -2.41
C PRO A 468 -3.29 -15.53 -1.36
N ARG A 469 -3.91 -15.17 -0.23
CA ARG A 469 -3.25 -14.42 0.83
C ARG A 469 -3.59 -14.97 2.21
N ILE A 470 -2.55 -15.14 3.02
CA ILE A 470 -2.63 -15.39 4.46
C ILE A 470 -1.86 -14.24 5.12
N GLY A 471 -2.53 -13.50 5.99
CA GLY A 471 -1.94 -12.40 6.74
C GLY A 471 -1.09 -12.86 7.93
N ILE A 472 -0.69 -11.92 8.79
CA ILE A 472 0.08 -12.17 10.02
C ILE A 472 -0.77 -12.00 11.28
N ARG A 473 -2.01 -12.48 11.30
CA ARG A 473 -2.86 -12.41 12.51
C ARG A 473 -2.26 -13.24 13.65
N ALA A 474 -2.61 -12.90 14.90
CA ALA A 474 -1.98 -13.45 16.10
C ALA A 474 -1.93 -14.98 16.09
N GLU A 475 -3.05 -15.62 15.79
CA GLU A 475 -3.18 -17.07 15.69
C GLU A 475 -2.25 -17.69 14.64
N THR A 476 -2.03 -17.00 13.51
CA THR A 476 -1.15 -17.47 12.43
C THR A 476 0.31 -17.36 12.86
N VAL A 477 0.68 -16.24 13.49
CA VAL A 477 2.04 -15.99 13.96
C VAL A 477 2.41 -16.92 15.12
N GLU A 478 1.50 -17.12 16.07
CA GLU A 478 1.69 -18.05 17.20
C GLU A 478 1.84 -19.50 16.72
N ALA A 479 1.01 -19.92 15.76
CA ALA A 479 1.11 -21.25 15.15
C ALA A 479 2.48 -21.47 14.49
N LEU A 480 2.99 -20.48 13.75
CA LEU A 480 4.32 -20.56 13.12
C LEU A 480 5.46 -20.48 14.15
N ALA A 481 5.32 -19.62 15.17
CA ALA A 481 6.29 -19.47 16.24
C ALA A 481 6.49 -20.78 17.02
N SER A 482 5.41 -21.54 17.26
CA SER A 482 5.47 -22.85 17.93
C SER A 482 6.28 -23.91 17.15
N ARG A 483 6.42 -23.73 15.83
CA ARG A 483 7.14 -24.65 14.91
C ARG A 483 8.53 -24.16 14.53
N ARG A 484 8.94 -22.98 15.01
CA ARG A 484 10.20 -22.32 14.67
C ARG A 484 11.39 -23.07 15.26
N ARG A 485 12.42 -23.34 14.45
CA ARG A 485 13.71 -23.87 14.92
C ARG A 485 14.71 -22.74 15.17
N GLU A 486 15.78 -23.05 15.89
CA GLU A 486 16.90 -22.12 16.09
C GLU A 486 17.46 -21.65 14.73
N GLY A 487 17.74 -20.35 14.61
CA GLY A 487 18.20 -19.73 13.36
C GLY A 487 17.10 -19.45 12.32
N GLN A 488 15.82 -19.72 12.59
CA GLN A 488 14.70 -19.38 11.70
C GLN A 488 13.94 -18.13 12.15
N VAL A 489 13.34 -17.45 11.19
CA VAL A 489 12.54 -16.22 11.34
C VAL A 489 11.24 -16.33 10.55
N ILE A 490 10.22 -15.61 10.96
CA ILE A 490 8.92 -15.57 10.28
C ILE A 490 8.90 -14.36 9.36
N ARG A 491 8.57 -14.55 8.09
CA ARG A 491 8.44 -13.44 7.12
C ARG A 491 7.18 -13.59 6.29
N LEU A 492 6.46 -12.49 6.08
CA LEU A 492 5.37 -12.43 5.10
C LEU A 492 5.97 -12.37 3.70
N ILE A 493 5.97 -13.50 3.01
CA ILE A 493 6.59 -13.65 1.69
C ILE A 493 5.52 -13.48 0.61
N ALA A 494 5.72 -12.48 -0.25
CA ALA A 494 5.05 -12.35 -1.52
C ALA A 494 5.85 -13.14 -2.57
N SER A 495 5.23 -14.10 -3.25
CA SER A 495 5.90 -15.03 -4.16
C SER A 495 5.11 -15.13 -5.46
N ALA A 496 5.77 -15.01 -6.60
CA ALA A 496 5.19 -15.32 -7.90
C ALA A 496 6.18 -16.11 -8.75
N ARG A 497 5.69 -17.12 -9.47
CA ARG A 497 6.49 -17.98 -10.32
C ARG A 497 5.79 -18.26 -11.64
N ARG A 498 6.56 -18.33 -12.72
CA ARG A 498 6.07 -18.80 -14.02
C ARG A 498 5.96 -20.33 -13.99
N THR A 499 4.85 -20.86 -14.48
CA THR A 499 4.64 -22.28 -14.76
C THR A 499 4.19 -22.44 -16.22
N PRO A 500 4.16 -23.67 -16.77
CA PRO A 500 3.62 -23.91 -18.12
C PRO A 500 2.17 -23.44 -18.31
N GLU A 501 1.40 -23.34 -17.23
CA GLU A 501 -0.02 -22.96 -17.21
C GLU A 501 -0.25 -21.45 -17.00
N GLY A 502 0.80 -20.67 -16.72
CA GLY A 502 0.73 -19.22 -16.45
C GLY A 502 1.52 -18.83 -15.20
N VAL A 503 1.28 -17.65 -14.65
CA VAL A 503 1.91 -17.22 -13.40
C VAL A 503 1.09 -17.65 -12.18
N VAL A 504 1.75 -18.32 -11.23
CA VAL A 504 1.20 -18.66 -9.91
C VAL A 504 1.78 -17.71 -8.88
N ALA A 505 0.92 -17.04 -8.12
CA ALA A 505 1.30 -16.10 -7.07
C ALA A 505 0.66 -16.43 -5.72
N SER A 506 1.28 -16.02 -4.62
CA SER A 506 0.72 -16.07 -3.26
C SER A 506 1.41 -15.09 -2.31
N VAL A 507 0.71 -14.74 -1.23
CA VAL A 507 1.26 -13.97 -0.09
C VAL A 507 0.99 -14.75 1.18
N GLU A 508 2.02 -15.16 1.91
CA GLU A 508 1.82 -15.92 3.16
C GLU A 508 3.02 -15.80 4.11
N PRO A 509 2.80 -15.89 5.44
CA PRO A 509 3.89 -15.97 6.39
C PRO A 509 4.59 -17.33 6.29
N ARG A 510 5.92 -17.31 6.20
CA ARG A 510 6.77 -18.51 6.09
C ARG A 510 7.91 -18.46 7.10
N LEU A 511 8.32 -19.64 7.57
CA LEU A 511 9.57 -19.82 8.31
C LEU A 511 10.74 -19.88 7.32
N ILE A 512 11.74 -19.02 7.50
CA ILE A 512 12.92 -18.92 6.64
C ILE A 512 14.19 -18.83 7.48
N ASP A 513 15.34 -19.29 6.96
CA ASP A 513 16.65 -19.12 7.62
C ASP A 513 16.96 -17.62 7.76
N ALA A 514 17.40 -17.20 8.94
CA ALA A 514 17.70 -15.80 9.24
C ALA A 514 18.82 -15.21 8.35
N ARG A 515 19.71 -16.06 7.83
CA ARG A 515 20.79 -15.70 6.90
C ARG A 515 20.34 -15.65 5.45
N HIS A 516 19.14 -16.14 5.13
CA HIS A 516 18.59 -15.98 3.79
C HIS A 516 18.36 -14.49 3.51
N PRO A 517 18.61 -13.95 2.29
CA PRO A 517 18.46 -12.52 2.02
C PRO A 517 17.07 -11.94 2.35
N LEU A 518 16.02 -12.73 2.18
CA LEU A 518 14.66 -12.37 2.61
C LEU A 518 14.45 -12.49 4.13
N GLY A 519 15.14 -13.41 4.81
CA GLY A 519 15.12 -13.54 6.28
C GLY A 519 15.87 -12.40 6.98
N ALA A 520 16.90 -11.86 6.34
CA ALA A 520 17.68 -10.72 6.83
C ALA A 520 16.94 -9.37 6.75
N ALA A 521 15.78 -9.30 6.09
CA ALA A 521 14.95 -8.10 6.08
C ALA A 521 14.39 -7.85 7.48
N ARG A 522 14.91 -6.83 8.19
CA ARG A 522 14.53 -6.45 9.56
C ARG A 522 13.91 -5.05 9.60
N GLY A 523 13.11 -4.75 10.62
CA GLY A 523 12.40 -3.49 10.80
C GLY A 523 11.47 -3.22 9.63
N VAL A 524 11.56 -2.02 9.05
CA VAL A 524 10.74 -1.61 7.89
C VAL A 524 11.40 -1.89 6.53
N ARG A 525 12.44 -2.75 6.50
CA ARG A 525 13.14 -3.08 5.26
C ARG A 525 12.31 -4.00 4.39
N ASN A 526 12.28 -3.66 3.11
CA ASN A 526 11.80 -4.52 2.05
C ASN A 526 12.99 -5.14 1.30
N SER A 527 12.78 -6.33 0.76
CA SER A 527 13.74 -7.02 -0.09
C SER A 527 13.05 -7.85 -1.18
N LEU A 528 13.72 -8.00 -2.30
CA LEU A 528 13.29 -8.76 -3.48
C LEU A 528 14.44 -9.68 -3.92
N LEU A 529 14.08 -10.91 -4.25
CA LEU A 529 14.88 -11.82 -5.05
C LEU A 529 14.11 -12.17 -6.32
N ALA A 530 14.78 -12.10 -7.47
CA ALA A 530 14.25 -12.60 -8.73
C ALA A 530 15.24 -13.60 -9.33
N TRP A 531 14.73 -14.76 -9.75
CA TRP A 531 15.50 -15.86 -10.32
C TRP A 531 15.16 -16.06 -11.78
N THR A 532 16.16 -16.49 -12.53
CA THR A 532 16.06 -16.87 -13.94
C THR A 532 16.36 -18.35 -14.11
N GLY A 533 15.91 -18.94 -15.21
CA GLY A 533 15.97 -20.39 -15.44
C GLY A 533 17.37 -21.00 -15.56
N ASP A 534 18.39 -20.17 -15.78
CA ASP A 534 19.80 -20.58 -15.76
C ASP A 534 20.43 -20.45 -14.36
N GLY A 535 19.62 -20.26 -13.32
CA GLY A 535 20.04 -20.20 -11.93
C GLY A 535 20.59 -18.83 -11.51
N ARG A 536 20.57 -17.81 -12.38
CA ARG A 536 20.95 -16.45 -11.98
C ARG A 536 19.87 -15.81 -11.12
N ALA A 537 20.28 -15.04 -10.13
CA ALA A 537 19.39 -14.28 -9.26
C ALA A 537 19.86 -12.83 -9.13
N THR A 538 18.92 -11.89 -9.02
CA THR A 538 19.19 -10.52 -8.62
C THR A 538 18.53 -10.23 -7.28
N PHE A 539 19.16 -9.35 -6.49
CA PHE A 539 18.69 -8.94 -5.17
C PHE A 539 18.56 -7.42 -5.12
N ALA A 540 17.47 -6.94 -4.53
CA ALA A 540 17.26 -5.53 -4.23
C ALA A 540 16.71 -5.39 -2.81
N ALA A 541 17.21 -4.40 -2.06
CA ALA A 541 16.72 -4.12 -0.71
C ALA A 541 16.86 -2.64 -0.35
N GLY A 542 16.04 -2.22 0.61
CA GLY A 542 15.94 -0.83 1.08
C GLY A 542 14.75 -0.67 2.02
N SER A 543 14.54 0.52 2.57
CA SER A 543 13.34 0.80 3.37
C SER A 543 12.11 0.82 2.49
N GLY A 544 11.10 0.02 2.87
CA GLY A 544 9.87 -0.17 2.10
C GLY A 544 8.80 0.90 2.26
N ALA A 545 8.97 1.78 3.25
CA ALA A 545 8.01 2.78 3.66
C ALA A 545 8.70 3.98 4.33
N GLY A 546 7.95 5.07 4.48
CA GLY A 546 8.38 6.29 5.17
C GLY A 546 8.56 7.49 4.23
N ARG A 547 8.56 8.69 4.82
CA ARG A 547 8.69 9.97 4.11
C ARG A 547 9.86 9.99 3.13
N HIS A 548 11.07 9.79 3.64
CA HIS A 548 12.30 9.97 2.86
C HIS A 548 12.54 8.85 1.84
N PRO A 549 12.34 7.55 2.16
CA PRO A 549 12.53 6.48 1.18
C PRO A 549 11.61 6.58 -0.04
N THR A 550 10.33 6.91 0.15
CA THR A 550 9.39 7.07 -0.97
C THR A 550 9.68 8.34 -1.76
N ALA A 551 10.02 9.45 -1.08
CA ALA A 551 10.39 10.70 -1.75
C ALA A 551 11.67 10.57 -2.58
N LEU A 552 12.66 9.80 -2.09
CA LEU A 552 13.89 9.49 -2.82
C LEU A 552 13.57 8.91 -4.20
N SER A 553 12.74 7.88 -4.26
CA SER A 553 12.38 7.19 -5.49
C SER A 553 11.54 8.03 -6.45
N VAL A 554 10.62 8.85 -5.93
CA VAL A 554 9.84 9.80 -6.75
C VAL A 554 10.75 10.84 -7.40
N VAL A 555 11.65 11.45 -6.62
CA VAL A 555 12.60 12.44 -7.15
C VAL A 555 13.57 11.79 -8.13
N ALA A 556 13.99 10.55 -7.88
CA ALA A 556 14.83 9.81 -8.81
C ALA A 556 14.11 9.54 -10.15
N ASP A 557 12.81 9.22 -10.14
CA ASP A 557 11.98 9.11 -11.36
C ASP A 557 11.89 10.45 -12.14
N LEU A 558 11.78 11.59 -11.44
CA LEU A 558 11.81 12.91 -12.07
C LEU A 558 13.15 13.22 -12.74
N LEU A 559 14.25 12.88 -12.06
CA LEU A 559 15.60 13.09 -12.59
C LEU A 559 15.90 12.17 -13.78
N ASP A 560 15.43 10.92 -13.75
CA ASP A 560 15.49 10.00 -14.90
C ASP A 560 14.72 10.55 -16.10
N LEU A 561 13.47 10.97 -15.87
CA LEU A 561 12.63 11.57 -16.92
C LEU A 561 13.30 12.81 -17.52
N ARG A 562 13.87 13.68 -16.69
CA ARG A 562 14.58 14.86 -17.18
C ARG A 562 15.76 14.48 -18.07
N ARG A 563 16.57 13.49 -17.68
CA ARG A 563 17.71 13.03 -18.50
C ARG A 563 17.26 12.51 -19.85
N GLU A 564 16.15 11.77 -19.90
CA GLU A 564 15.60 11.24 -21.15
C GLU A 564 15.11 12.35 -22.08
N LEU A 565 14.39 13.34 -21.54
CA LEU A 565 13.87 14.47 -22.33
C LEU A 565 14.97 15.38 -22.89
N HIS A 566 16.14 15.41 -22.25
CA HIS A 566 17.26 16.26 -22.64
C HIS A 566 18.42 15.49 -23.31
N SER A 567 18.30 14.17 -23.50
CA SER A 567 19.35 13.38 -24.14
C SER A 567 19.41 13.69 -25.64
N THR A 568 20.57 14.14 -26.12
CA THR A 568 20.84 14.41 -27.55
C THR A 568 21.15 13.15 -28.36
N SER A 569 21.29 12.00 -27.71
CA SER A 569 21.53 10.69 -28.33
C SER A 569 20.50 9.69 -27.84
N PRO A 570 19.62 9.16 -28.72
CA PRO A 570 18.72 8.07 -28.34
C PRO A 570 19.55 6.81 -28.08
N GLY A 571 19.62 6.35 -26.83
CA GLY A 571 19.97 4.96 -26.50
C GLY A 571 21.40 4.62 -26.03
N ALA A 572 22.31 5.56 -25.76
CA ALA A 572 23.70 5.20 -25.39
C ALA A 572 24.06 5.31 -23.88
N ASP A 573 23.52 6.27 -23.13
CA ASP A 573 24.04 6.58 -21.76
C ASP A 573 22.97 6.81 -20.67
N SER A 574 21.69 6.68 -20.98
CA SER A 574 20.68 6.53 -19.92
C SER A 574 20.61 5.05 -19.53
N PRO A 575 20.84 4.65 -18.27
CA PRO A 575 20.45 3.33 -17.80
C PRO A 575 18.92 3.27 -17.90
N GLY A 576 18.42 2.86 -19.07
CA GLY A 576 17.01 2.93 -19.43
C GLY A 576 16.15 2.24 -18.37
N THR A 577 15.47 3.05 -17.57
CA THR A 577 14.34 2.65 -16.75
C THR A 577 13.11 2.83 -17.61
N ASP A 578 13.07 2.10 -18.73
CA ASP A 578 11.91 2.09 -19.59
C ASP A 578 10.79 1.27 -18.95
N LEU A 579 10.16 1.88 -17.96
CA LEU A 579 9.10 1.33 -17.13
C LEU A 579 7.76 1.32 -17.88
N GLY A 580 7.71 1.95 -19.07
CA GLY A 580 6.49 2.20 -19.84
C GLY A 580 6.47 1.65 -21.28
N SER A 581 7.59 1.25 -21.89
CA SER A 581 7.63 0.79 -23.30
C SER A 581 7.51 -0.72 -23.53
N GLY A 582 7.04 -1.50 -22.55
CA GLY A 582 6.65 -2.90 -22.80
C GLY A 582 5.73 -3.07 -24.03
N GLY A 583 5.12 -1.97 -24.52
CA GLY A 583 4.35 -1.83 -25.74
C GLY A 583 5.03 -2.03 -27.11
N SER A 584 6.35 -1.91 -27.28
CA SER A 584 6.92 -1.94 -28.66
C SER A 584 6.96 -3.33 -29.29
N ASP A 585 7.00 -4.41 -28.49
CA ASP A 585 6.94 -5.80 -28.98
C ASP A 585 5.52 -6.41 -28.97
N ILE A 586 4.49 -5.63 -28.57
CA ILE A 586 3.10 -6.13 -28.40
C ILE A 586 2.37 -6.36 -29.74
N ARG A 587 2.88 -5.87 -30.87
CA ARG A 587 2.18 -5.97 -32.17
C ARG A 587 2.17 -7.36 -32.82
N ARG A 588 2.52 -8.44 -32.12
CA ARG A 588 2.56 -9.78 -32.74
C ARG A 588 1.94 -10.95 -31.96
N ALA A 589 1.15 -10.70 -30.92
CA ALA A 589 0.44 -11.78 -30.22
C ALA A 589 -1.07 -11.50 -30.03
N GLU A 590 -1.77 -11.10 -31.09
CA GLU A 590 -3.20 -11.39 -31.21
C GLU A 590 -3.36 -12.86 -31.62
N ARG A 591 -3.44 -13.75 -30.62
CA ARG A 591 -4.13 -15.05 -30.70
C ARG A 591 -4.22 -15.70 -29.32
N GLY A 592 -5.46 -15.98 -28.93
CA GLY A 592 -5.95 -16.54 -27.68
C GLY A 592 -4.98 -17.34 -26.80
N ALA A 593 -4.84 -16.91 -25.55
CA ALA A 593 -4.54 -17.77 -24.43
C ALA A 593 -5.38 -17.30 -23.23
N SER A 594 -6.43 -18.06 -22.92
CA SER A 594 -7.19 -17.91 -21.67
C SER A 594 -6.29 -18.32 -20.49
N VAL A 595 -6.08 -17.42 -19.54
CA VAL A 595 -5.39 -17.72 -18.28
C VAL A 595 -6.26 -18.68 -17.47
N ARG A 596 -5.73 -19.88 -17.18
CA ARG A 596 -6.29 -20.83 -16.19
C ARG A 596 -5.45 -20.73 -14.91
N VAL A 597 -5.95 -20.01 -13.92
CA VAL A 597 -5.54 -20.23 -12.54
C VAL A 597 -6.12 -21.58 -12.12
N THR A 598 -5.27 -22.59 -11.96
CA THR A 598 -5.69 -23.92 -11.49
C THR A 598 -5.94 -23.91 -9.98
N GLY A 599 -7.01 -23.23 -9.58
CA GLY A 599 -7.87 -23.75 -8.51
C GLY A 599 -8.78 -24.79 -9.15
N ALA A 600 -8.89 -25.97 -8.54
CA ALA A 600 -9.67 -27.10 -9.06
C ALA A 600 -11.00 -26.65 -9.69
N ALA A 601 -11.17 -26.89 -11.00
CA ALA A 601 -12.40 -26.60 -11.69
C ALA A 601 -13.54 -27.45 -11.10
N ARG A 602 -14.55 -26.80 -10.52
CA ARG A 602 -15.84 -27.41 -10.22
C ARG A 602 -16.92 -26.78 -11.10
N ALA A 603 -17.66 -27.64 -11.79
CA ALA A 603 -18.69 -27.27 -12.74
C ALA A 603 -19.93 -26.70 -12.03
N GLY A 604 -20.43 -25.58 -12.55
CA GLY A 604 -21.81 -25.10 -12.36
C GLY A 604 -21.99 -23.96 -11.37
N THR A 605 -21.95 -22.69 -11.82
CA THR A 605 -22.50 -21.59 -11.00
C THR A 605 -23.12 -20.48 -11.89
N GLY A 606 -24.39 -20.12 -11.64
CA GLY A 606 -25.18 -19.13 -12.40
C GLY A 606 -24.84 -17.65 -12.12
N ARG A 607 -25.61 -16.71 -12.68
CA ARG A 607 -25.44 -15.25 -12.52
C ARG A 607 -26.23 -14.74 -11.29
N PHE A 608 -25.75 -13.72 -10.60
CA PHE A 608 -26.49 -13.04 -9.52
C PHE A 608 -27.25 -11.83 -10.05
N THR A 609 -28.53 -11.70 -9.70
CA THR A 609 -29.37 -10.56 -10.09
C THR A 609 -29.84 -9.84 -8.85
N VAL A 610 -29.43 -8.59 -8.62
CA VAL A 610 -29.81 -7.81 -7.45
C VAL A 610 -30.88 -6.79 -7.84
N ALA A 611 -32.13 -7.07 -7.48
CA ALA A 611 -33.25 -6.14 -7.68
C ALA A 611 -33.35 -5.17 -6.50
N GLY A 612 -33.41 -3.86 -6.78
CA GLY A 612 -33.29 -2.82 -5.74
C GLY A 612 -31.84 -2.43 -5.43
N ALA A 613 -30.93 -2.59 -6.40
CA ALA A 613 -29.49 -2.38 -6.26
C ALA A 613 -29.09 -0.97 -5.76
N THR A 614 -29.91 0.05 -5.98
CA THR A 614 -29.64 1.43 -5.56
C THR A 614 -29.99 1.71 -4.10
N GLY A 615 -30.84 0.89 -3.48
CA GLY A 615 -31.28 1.03 -2.09
C GLY A 615 -30.23 0.58 -1.06
N ALA A 616 -30.46 0.91 0.22
CA ALA A 616 -29.51 0.60 1.30
C ALA A 616 -29.15 -0.89 1.38
N VAL A 617 -30.15 -1.78 1.39
CA VAL A 617 -29.92 -3.24 1.43
C VAL A 617 -29.29 -3.74 0.13
N GLY A 618 -29.74 -3.27 -1.03
CA GLY A 618 -29.18 -3.67 -2.33
C GLY A 618 -27.69 -3.34 -2.45
N ARG A 619 -27.27 -2.18 -1.96
CA ARG A 619 -25.85 -1.79 -1.89
C ARG A 619 -25.04 -2.71 -0.96
N GLU A 620 -25.60 -3.11 0.18
CA GLU A 620 -24.92 -4.06 1.07
C GLU A 620 -24.83 -5.45 0.44
N VAL A 621 -25.86 -5.93 -0.25
CA VAL A 621 -25.81 -7.19 -1.02
C VAL A 621 -24.67 -7.14 -2.05
N LEU A 622 -24.60 -6.06 -2.84
CA LEU A 622 -23.53 -5.86 -3.80
C LEU A 622 -22.14 -5.79 -3.15
N SER A 623 -22.03 -5.10 -2.01
CA SER A 623 -20.79 -5.05 -1.22
C SER A 623 -20.36 -6.44 -0.74
N ILE A 624 -21.28 -7.26 -0.25
CA ILE A 624 -20.99 -8.62 0.23
C ILE A 624 -20.60 -9.54 -0.93
N LEU A 625 -21.35 -9.53 -2.04
CA LEU A 625 -21.01 -10.33 -3.23
C LEU A 625 -19.63 -9.97 -3.76
N SER A 626 -19.30 -8.67 -3.79
CA SER A 626 -17.98 -8.20 -4.17
C SER A 626 -16.90 -8.64 -3.19
N ALA A 627 -17.13 -8.53 -1.88
CA ALA A 627 -16.17 -8.96 -0.86
C ALA A 627 -15.90 -10.48 -0.90
N ARG A 628 -16.87 -11.25 -1.39
CA ARG A 628 -16.77 -12.70 -1.62
C ARG A 628 -16.18 -13.09 -2.97
N GLY A 629 -15.74 -12.13 -3.78
CA GLY A 629 -15.06 -12.39 -5.05
C GLY A 629 -15.99 -12.77 -6.21
N VAL A 630 -17.31 -12.50 -6.13
CA VAL A 630 -18.20 -12.73 -7.27
C VAL A 630 -17.86 -11.74 -8.37
N ALA A 631 -17.39 -12.23 -9.52
CA ALA A 631 -16.95 -11.39 -10.64
C ALA A 631 -18.08 -10.46 -11.15
N ALA A 632 -17.75 -9.19 -11.40
CA ALA A 632 -18.74 -8.16 -11.74
C ALA A 632 -19.62 -8.50 -12.98
N HIS A 633 -19.05 -9.15 -14.00
CA HIS A 633 -19.81 -9.58 -15.18
C HIS A 633 -20.90 -10.64 -14.86
N ARG A 634 -20.77 -11.31 -13.72
CA ARG A 634 -21.75 -12.26 -13.20
C ARG A 634 -22.81 -11.61 -12.32
N VAL A 635 -22.80 -10.28 -12.16
CA VAL A 635 -23.79 -9.55 -11.35
C VAL A 635 -24.62 -8.61 -12.22
N VAL A 636 -25.93 -8.58 -11.96
CA VAL A 636 -26.87 -7.64 -12.59
C VAL A 636 -27.39 -6.72 -11.52
N ALA A 637 -27.15 -5.43 -11.66
CA ALA A 637 -27.78 -4.42 -10.82
C ALA A 637 -29.08 -3.95 -11.47
N LEU A 638 -30.22 -4.22 -10.83
CA LEU A 638 -31.54 -3.80 -11.31
C LEU A 638 -32.18 -2.83 -10.31
N ALA A 639 -32.85 -1.79 -10.81
CA ALA A 639 -33.63 -0.85 -9.99
C ALA A 639 -34.86 -0.32 -10.75
N SER A 640 -35.52 0.71 -10.22
CA SER A 640 -36.62 1.38 -10.92
C SER A 640 -36.16 2.01 -12.24
N GLU A 641 -37.11 2.27 -13.13
CA GLU A 641 -36.84 2.96 -14.40
C GLU A 641 -36.18 4.34 -14.20
N SER A 642 -36.61 5.07 -13.16
CA SER A 642 -35.99 6.35 -12.76
C SER A 642 -34.52 6.24 -12.31
N SER A 643 -34.08 5.05 -11.92
CA SER A 643 -32.69 4.76 -11.55
C SER A 643 -31.91 4.07 -12.67
N ALA A 644 -32.55 3.74 -13.80
CA ALA A 644 -31.88 3.09 -14.91
C ALA A 644 -30.83 4.01 -15.54
N GLY A 645 -29.63 3.48 -15.80
CA GLY A 645 -28.50 4.24 -16.31
C GLY A 645 -27.60 4.85 -15.23
N SER A 646 -28.03 4.89 -13.97
CA SER A 646 -27.14 5.23 -12.85
C SER A 646 -26.10 4.13 -12.63
N THR A 647 -25.10 4.40 -11.80
CA THR A 647 -24.09 3.41 -11.41
C THR A 647 -24.15 3.11 -9.91
N VAL A 648 -23.76 1.90 -9.54
CA VAL A 648 -23.57 1.48 -8.14
C VAL A 648 -22.17 0.88 -7.99
N PRO A 649 -21.49 1.16 -6.87
CA PRO A 649 -20.16 0.61 -6.62
C PRO A 649 -20.22 -0.91 -6.39
N TYR A 650 -19.22 -1.63 -6.88
CA TYR A 650 -19.08 -3.07 -6.72
C TYR A 650 -17.59 -3.44 -6.61
N GLY A 651 -17.04 -3.33 -5.39
CA GLY A 651 -15.62 -3.54 -5.14
C GLY A 651 -14.76 -2.50 -5.86
N GLY A 652 -13.79 -2.96 -6.65
CA GLY A 652 -13.00 -2.13 -7.56
C GLY A 652 -13.66 -1.86 -8.92
N ALA A 653 -14.92 -2.23 -9.11
CA ALA A 653 -15.69 -2.00 -10.34
C ALA A 653 -16.94 -1.15 -10.07
N VAL A 654 -17.60 -0.72 -11.14
CA VAL A 654 -18.92 -0.09 -11.10
C VAL A 654 -19.90 -0.91 -11.93
N LEU A 655 -21.09 -1.17 -11.38
CA LEU A 655 -22.17 -1.80 -12.12
C LEU A 655 -23.11 -0.73 -12.65
N ARG A 656 -23.42 -0.79 -13.95
CA ARG A 656 -24.49 0.01 -14.53
C ARG A 656 -25.83 -0.59 -14.11
N VAL A 657 -26.69 0.26 -13.53
CA VAL A 657 -28.02 -0.13 -13.10
C VAL A 657 -28.93 -0.18 -14.33
N ALA A 658 -29.59 -1.31 -14.54
CA ALA A 658 -30.63 -1.46 -15.55
C ALA A 658 -32.02 -1.38 -14.92
N SER A 659 -33.03 -1.06 -15.73
CA SER A 659 -34.42 -1.08 -15.28
C SER A 659 -34.86 -2.50 -15.00
N LEU A 660 -35.51 -2.73 -13.86
CA LEU A 660 -36.21 -3.96 -13.56
C LEU A 660 -37.43 -4.11 -14.48
N ARG A 661 -37.46 -5.19 -15.28
CA ARG A 661 -38.47 -5.52 -16.29
C ARG A 661 -38.82 -7.01 -16.24
N GLU A 662 -39.89 -7.40 -16.91
CA GLU A 662 -40.38 -8.79 -16.90
C GLU A 662 -39.37 -9.77 -17.53
N ASP A 663 -38.58 -9.30 -18.49
CA ASP A 663 -37.53 -10.04 -19.20
C ASP A 663 -36.14 -9.93 -18.55
N SER A 664 -36.04 -9.41 -17.33
CA SER A 664 -34.75 -9.16 -16.66
C SER A 664 -34.06 -10.41 -16.11
N PHE A 665 -34.74 -11.55 -16.08
CA PHE A 665 -34.29 -12.77 -15.40
C PHE A 665 -34.03 -13.90 -16.39
N ARG A 666 -33.00 -14.72 -16.12
CA ARG A 666 -32.62 -15.86 -16.97
C ARG A 666 -32.65 -17.18 -16.20
N PRO A 667 -32.83 -18.32 -16.90
CA PRO A 667 -32.73 -19.64 -16.30
C PRO A 667 -31.39 -19.84 -15.61
N GLY A 668 -31.41 -20.29 -14.34
CA GLY A 668 -30.20 -20.52 -13.55
C GLY A 668 -29.64 -19.27 -12.84
N ASP A 669 -30.25 -18.10 -12.99
CA ASP A 669 -29.91 -16.94 -12.17
C ASP A 669 -30.29 -17.16 -10.69
N LEU A 670 -29.57 -16.47 -9.81
CA LEU A 670 -29.92 -16.30 -8.40
C LEU A 670 -30.29 -14.82 -8.17
N ALA A 671 -31.59 -14.56 -8.04
CA ALA A 671 -32.14 -13.23 -7.89
C ALA A 671 -32.34 -12.86 -6.41
N LEU A 672 -31.62 -11.83 -5.95
CA LEU A 672 -31.71 -11.26 -4.62
C LEU A 672 -32.58 -10.00 -4.68
N PHE A 673 -33.77 -10.05 -4.09
CA PHE A 673 -34.72 -8.95 -4.10
C PHE A 673 -34.56 -8.09 -2.85
N ALA A 674 -34.07 -6.87 -3.02
CA ALA A 674 -33.98 -5.81 -2.01
C ALA A 674 -34.97 -4.68 -2.32
N THR A 675 -36.20 -5.04 -2.69
CA THR A 675 -37.27 -4.11 -3.10
C THR A 675 -38.43 -4.10 -2.09
N GLY A 676 -39.37 -3.17 -2.25
CA GLY A 676 -40.61 -3.15 -1.47
C GLY A 676 -41.56 -4.30 -1.81
N ALA A 677 -42.49 -4.62 -0.91
CA ALA A 677 -43.37 -5.79 -1.03
C ALA A 677 -44.24 -5.78 -2.31
N GLU A 678 -44.68 -4.61 -2.77
CA GLU A 678 -45.45 -4.49 -4.01
C GLU A 678 -44.63 -4.90 -5.25
N VAL A 679 -43.40 -4.40 -5.34
CA VAL A 679 -42.46 -4.73 -6.44
C VAL A 679 -42.10 -6.22 -6.40
N ALA A 680 -41.83 -6.76 -5.21
CA ALA A 680 -41.55 -8.19 -5.04
C ALA A 680 -42.74 -9.07 -5.49
N ARG A 681 -43.98 -8.74 -5.11
CA ARG A 681 -45.18 -9.48 -5.56
C ARG A 681 -45.33 -9.53 -7.07
N ARG A 682 -44.94 -8.45 -7.77
CA ARG A 682 -44.99 -8.39 -9.22
C ARG A 682 -43.89 -9.20 -9.89
N PHE A 683 -42.63 -8.98 -9.52
CA PHE A 683 -41.47 -9.47 -10.28
C PHE A 683 -40.89 -10.80 -9.77
N ALA A 684 -41.04 -11.14 -8.48
CA ALA A 684 -40.51 -12.41 -7.96
C ALA A 684 -41.15 -13.65 -8.61
N PRO A 685 -42.49 -13.71 -8.86
CA PRO A 685 -43.10 -14.82 -9.58
C PRO A 685 -42.57 -14.95 -11.02
N MET A 686 -42.25 -13.83 -11.68
CA MET A 686 -41.68 -13.81 -13.03
C MET A 686 -40.26 -14.37 -13.03
N ALA A 687 -39.43 -14.00 -12.06
CA ALA A 687 -38.08 -14.56 -11.87
C ALA A 687 -38.13 -16.07 -11.57
N VAL A 688 -39.12 -16.54 -10.80
CA VAL A 688 -39.34 -17.98 -10.59
C VAL A 688 -39.75 -18.65 -11.90
N ALA A 689 -40.65 -18.05 -12.67
CA ALA A 689 -41.13 -18.58 -13.96
C ALA A 689 -40.02 -18.65 -15.02
N SER A 690 -39.04 -17.74 -15.00
CA SER A 690 -37.84 -17.82 -15.86
C SER A 690 -36.86 -18.92 -15.44
N GLY A 691 -37.13 -19.62 -14.34
CA GLY A 691 -36.26 -20.67 -13.82
C GLY A 691 -35.12 -20.15 -12.93
N SER A 692 -35.21 -18.94 -12.40
CA SER A 692 -34.25 -18.41 -11.42
C SER A 692 -34.59 -18.87 -10.01
N TRP A 693 -33.59 -18.95 -9.14
CA TRP A 693 -33.81 -18.97 -7.69
C TRP A 693 -34.02 -17.55 -7.20
N VAL A 694 -34.93 -17.34 -6.25
CA VAL A 694 -35.25 -16.03 -5.71
C VAL A 694 -35.09 -16.05 -4.19
N VAL A 695 -34.34 -15.08 -3.66
CA VAL A 695 -34.30 -14.75 -2.24
C VAL A 695 -34.92 -13.38 -2.06
N ASP A 696 -36.11 -13.32 -1.45
CA ASP A 696 -36.86 -12.07 -1.26
C ASP A 696 -36.67 -11.47 0.12
N ASN A 697 -36.17 -10.24 0.18
CA ASN A 697 -36.01 -9.49 1.42
C ASN A 697 -37.28 -8.75 1.87
N SER A 698 -38.29 -8.66 1.01
CA SER A 698 -39.53 -7.96 1.33
C SER A 698 -40.43 -8.75 2.28
N SER A 699 -41.50 -8.12 2.78
CA SER A 699 -42.54 -8.81 3.56
C SER A 699 -43.53 -9.60 2.71
N ALA A 700 -43.44 -9.54 1.36
CA ALA A 700 -44.47 -10.05 0.45
C ALA A 700 -44.82 -11.53 0.66
N PHE A 701 -43.81 -12.37 0.90
CA PHE A 701 -43.95 -13.82 0.92
C PHE A 701 -43.60 -14.46 2.28
N ARG A 702 -43.24 -13.65 3.29
CA ARG A 702 -42.72 -14.17 4.57
C ARG A 702 -43.70 -15.08 5.29
N LEU A 703 -44.99 -14.78 5.25
CA LEU A 703 -46.04 -15.58 5.90
C LEU A 703 -46.77 -16.54 4.95
N ASP A 704 -46.40 -16.59 3.66
CA ASP A 704 -46.97 -17.57 2.73
C ASP A 704 -46.58 -18.99 3.20
N PRO A 705 -47.55 -19.89 3.46
CA PRO A 705 -47.26 -21.24 3.94
C PRO A 705 -46.43 -22.09 2.96
N LYS A 706 -46.43 -21.73 1.66
CA LYS A 706 -45.67 -22.42 0.60
C LYS A 706 -44.25 -21.90 0.45
N VAL A 707 -43.91 -20.74 1.03
CA VAL A 707 -42.58 -20.13 0.89
C VAL A 707 -41.79 -20.31 2.19
N PRO A 708 -40.60 -20.95 2.15
CA PRO A 708 -39.75 -21.10 3.31
C PRO A 708 -39.22 -19.72 3.78
N LEU A 709 -39.27 -19.50 5.09
CA LEU A 709 -38.72 -18.31 5.76
C LEU A 709 -37.45 -18.73 6.52
N ILE A 710 -36.28 -18.30 6.03
CA ILE A 710 -35.00 -18.94 6.40
C ILE A 710 -34.06 -18.00 7.16
N VAL A 711 -33.53 -18.52 8.27
CA VAL A 711 -32.28 -18.04 8.89
C VAL A 711 -31.29 -19.21 8.81
N PRO A 712 -30.21 -19.11 8.02
CA PRO A 712 -29.30 -20.22 7.72
C PRO A 712 -28.83 -21.01 8.95
N GLU A 713 -28.46 -20.32 10.03
CA GLU A 713 -27.96 -20.90 11.27
C GLU A 713 -29.04 -21.62 12.10
N ILE A 714 -30.33 -21.33 11.86
CA ILE A 714 -31.45 -21.86 12.63
C ILE A 714 -32.13 -23.00 11.88
N ASN A 715 -32.58 -22.71 10.65
CA ASN A 715 -33.46 -23.61 9.90
C ASN A 715 -33.02 -23.79 8.43
N GLY A 716 -31.77 -23.44 8.09
CA GLY A 716 -31.21 -23.58 6.74
C GLY A 716 -31.22 -25.01 6.20
N SER A 717 -31.15 -26.02 7.08
CA SER A 717 -31.27 -27.45 6.74
C SER A 717 -32.59 -27.82 6.06
N ARG A 718 -33.61 -26.96 6.13
CA ARG A 718 -34.87 -27.15 5.40
C ARG A 718 -34.75 -26.97 3.90
N LEU A 719 -33.75 -26.21 3.45
CA LEU A 719 -33.50 -26.01 2.01
C LEU A 719 -32.92 -27.26 1.34
N THR A 720 -32.23 -28.14 2.08
CA THR A 720 -31.55 -29.33 1.53
C THR A 720 -32.42 -30.59 1.48
N ARG A 721 -33.59 -30.60 2.14
CA ARG A 721 -34.47 -31.79 2.25
C ARG A 721 -35.66 -31.83 1.28
N THR A 722 -35.83 -30.81 0.44
CA THR A 722 -36.97 -30.69 -0.48
C THR A 722 -36.50 -30.09 -1.80
N VAL A 723 -36.03 -30.93 -2.72
CA VAL A 723 -35.99 -30.54 -4.14
C VAL A 723 -37.42 -30.65 -4.67
N THR A 724 -38.26 -29.71 -4.27
CA THR A 724 -39.59 -29.51 -4.83
C THR A 724 -39.87 -28.00 -4.78
N PRO A 725 -40.44 -27.39 -5.85
CA PRO A 725 -40.79 -25.97 -5.89
C PRO A 725 -41.54 -25.49 -4.63
N PRO A 726 -41.44 -24.20 -4.26
CA PRO A 726 -41.04 -23.08 -5.10
C PRO A 726 -39.53 -22.75 -5.05
N ARG A 727 -39.01 -22.20 -6.16
CA ARG A 727 -37.66 -21.61 -6.25
C ARG A 727 -37.56 -20.23 -5.58
N LEU A 728 -38.39 -19.98 -4.57
CA LEU A 728 -38.53 -18.71 -3.87
C LEU A 728 -38.34 -18.95 -2.37
N VAL A 729 -37.44 -18.20 -1.76
CA VAL A 729 -37.15 -18.23 -0.32
C VAL A 729 -37.32 -16.81 0.22
N ALA A 730 -38.02 -16.68 1.35
CA ALA A 730 -38.18 -15.41 2.02
C ALA A 730 -37.07 -15.20 3.07
N ASN A 731 -36.51 -14.01 3.08
CA ASN A 731 -35.61 -13.52 4.12
C ASN A 731 -36.44 -12.80 5.20
N PRO A 732 -36.21 -13.06 6.51
CA PRO A 732 -37.02 -12.47 7.56
C PRO A 732 -36.78 -10.97 7.77
N ASN A 733 -37.59 -10.39 8.65
CA ASN A 733 -37.40 -9.06 9.19
C ASN A 733 -36.08 -8.99 9.97
N CYS A 734 -35.39 -7.86 9.84
CA CYS A 734 -34.08 -7.67 10.44
C CYS A 734 -34.06 -7.77 11.97
N SER A 735 -35.09 -7.26 12.65
CA SER A 735 -35.24 -7.41 14.10
C SER A 735 -35.52 -8.86 14.50
N THR A 736 -36.29 -9.60 13.70
CA THR A 736 -36.52 -11.04 13.91
C THR A 736 -35.23 -11.84 13.76
N VAL A 737 -34.45 -11.61 12.69
CA VAL A 737 -33.17 -12.33 12.48
C VAL A 737 -32.22 -12.09 13.65
N ILE A 738 -32.03 -10.83 14.05
CA ILE A 738 -31.13 -10.48 15.17
C ILE A 738 -31.59 -11.16 16.47
N LEU A 739 -32.90 -11.14 16.76
CA LEU A 739 -33.47 -11.76 17.94
C LEU A 739 -33.23 -13.27 17.96
N LEU A 740 -33.67 -13.97 16.92
CA LEU A 740 -33.67 -15.44 16.93
C LEU A 740 -32.26 -16.00 16.81
N THR A 741 -31.38 -15.39 16.02
CA THR A 741 -29.97 -15.82 15.95
C THR A 741 -29.29 -15.71 17.32
N SER A 742 -29.62 -14.69 18.12
CA SER A 742 -29.09 -14.54 19.48
C SER A 742 -29.62 -15.56 20.49
N LEU A 743 -30.83 -16.08 20.27
CA LEU A 743 -31.51 -16.99 21.19
C LEU A 743 -31.45 -18.46 20.76
N GLU A 744 -31.07 -18.76 19.52
CA GLU A 744 -31.06 -20.13 19.00
C GLU A 744 -30.21 -21.10 19.83
N PRO A 745 -29.00 -20.74 20.29
CA PRO A 745 -28.22 -21.65 21.14
C PRO A 745 -28.97 -22.01 22.43
N LEU A 746 -29.61 -21.02 23.06
CA LEU A 746 -30.37 -21.21 24.29
C LEU A 746 -31.64 -22.03 24.05
N ARG A 747 -32.32 -21.82 22.91
CA ARG A 747 -33.49 -22.62 22.52
C ARG A 747 -33.11 -24.08 22.30
N ARG A 748 -32.03 -24.35 21.58
CA ARG A 748 -31.53 -25.70 21.33
C ARG A 748 -31.13 -26.41 22.62
N ASP A 749 -30.40 -25.70 23.50
CA ASP A 749 -29.78 -26.33 24.67
C ASP A 749 -30.73 -26.39 25.87
N PHE A 750 -31.67 -25.45 26.03
CA PHE A 750 -32.54 -25.37 27.21
C PHE A 750 -34.04 -25.29 26.91
N GLY A 751 -34.43 -25.07 25.65
CA GLY A 751 -35.79 -24.69 25.26
C GLY A 751 -36.11 -23.24 25.63
N VAL A 752 -37.11 -22.65 24.98
CA VAL A 752 -37.63 -21.31 25.30
C VAL A 752 -39.13 -21.41 25.60
N ARG A 753 -39.56 -20.84 26.73
CA ARG A 753 -40.97 -20.78 27.15
C ARG A 753 -41.62 -19.44 26.83
N SER A 754 -40.88 -18.35 26.95
CA SER A 754 -41.39 -17.03 26.61
C SER A 754 -40.27 -16.03 26.35
N ILE A 755 -40.55 -15.04 25.50
CA ILE A 755 -39.64 -13.94 25.19
C ILE A 755 -40.34 -12.61 25.45
N VAL A 756 -39.67 -11.70 26.14
CA VAL A 756 -40.02 -10.28 26.18
C VAL A 756 -38.86 -9.52 25.56
N VAL A 757 -39.13 -8.66 24.58
CA VAL A 757 -38.07 -7.93 23.88
C VAL A 757 -38.47 -6.48 23.63
N ALA A 758 -37.58 -5.54 23.96
CA ALA A 758 -37.69 -4.15 23.53
C ALA A 758 -36.60 -3.85 22.50
N THR A 759 -36.99 -3.40 21.31
CA THR A 759 -36.07 -3.10 20.21
C THR A 759 -35.80 -1.61 20.12
N TYR A 760 -34.54 -1.25 19.94
CA TYR A 760 -34.04 0.11 19.73
C TYR A 760 -33.50 0.15 18.30
N GLN A 761 -34.40 0.44 17.36
CA GLN A 761 -34.12 0.29 15.94
C GLN A 761 -33.52 1.58 15.36
N ALA A 762 -32.40 1.43 14.67
CA ALA A 762 -31.76 2.49 13.89
C ALA A 762 -32.64 2.99 12.73
N VAL A 763 -32.45 4.26 12.35
CA VAL A 763 -33.21 4.94 11.28
C VAL A 763 -32.93 4.39 9.88
N SER A 764 -31.72 3.83 9.64
CA SER A 764 -31.39 3.25 8.33
C SER A 764 -32.24 2.04 7.94
N GLY A 765 -32.96 1.43 8.89
CA GLY A 765 -33.97 0.40 8.59
C GLY A 765 -35.13 0.93 7.72
N ALA A 766 -35.42 2.23 7.77
CA ALA A 766 -36.44 2.88 6.95
C ALA A 766 -35.89 3.40 5.60
N GLY A 767 -34.60 3.21 5.31
CA GLY A 767 -33.96 3.56 4.04
C GLY A 767 -33.05 4.79 4.09
N LEU A 768 -32.52 5.19 2.93
CA LEU A 768 -31.53 6.27 2.81
C LEU A 768 -32.09 7.66 3.18
N GLY A 769 -33.37 7.93 2.88
CA GLY A 769 -34.03 9.20 3.22
C GLY A 769 -34.07 9.46 4.73
N ALA A 770 -34.39 8.42 5.51
CA ALA A 770 -34.40 8.47 6.97
C ALA A 770 -33.01 8.76 7.58
N ILE A 771 -31.93 8.28 6.95
CA ILE A 771 -30.55 8.59 7.38
C ILE A 771 -30.26 10.07 7.18
N GLU A 772 -30.65 10.62 6.03
CA GLU A 772 -30.41 12.02 5.71
C GLU A 772 -31.26 12.95 6.58
N GLU A 773 -32.50 12.57 6.89
CA GLU A 773 -33.34 13.30 7.84
C GLU A 773 -32.69 13.37 9.22
N LEU A 774 -32.23 12.25 9.79
CA LEU A 774 -31.57 12.24 11.10
C LEU A 774 -30.32 13.13 11.12
N ARG A 775 -29.51 13.10 10.05
CA ARG A 775 -28.32 13.96 9.92
C ARG A 775 -28.66 15.43 9.82
N THR A 776 -29.73 15.76 9.11
CA THR A 776 -30.19 17.14 8.92
C THR A 776 -30.80 17.68 10.20
N GLN A 777 -31.70 16.93 10.83
CA GLN A 777 -32.32 17.32 12.09
C GLN A 777 -31.30 17.43 13.23
N THR A 778 -30.33 16.50 13.32
CA THR A 778 -29.26 16.58 14.34
C THR A 778 -28.46 17.88 14.22
N ARG A 779 -28.07 18.28 12.99
CA ARG A 779 -27.38 19.56 12.76
C ARG A 779 -28.23 20.75 13.20
N ARG A 780 -29.49 20.79 12.76
CA ARG A 780 -30.43 21.88 13.12
C ARG A 780 -30.60 22.02 14.63
N VAL A 781 -30.79 20.92 15.35
CA VAL A 781 -30.97 20.95 16.81
C VAL A 781 -29.71 21.44 17.52
N LEU A 782 -28.53 21.02 17.06
CA LEU A 782 -27.26 21.50 17.63
C LEU A 782 -27.01 22.99 17.36
N ASP A 783 -27.58 23.53 16.28
CA ASP A 783 -27.57 24.96 15.96
C ASP A 783 -28.70 25.74 16.67
N GLY A 784 -29.43 25.12 17.60
CA GLY A 784 -30.53 25.75 18.35
C GLY A 784 -31.84 25.88 17.58
N ALA A 785 -31.97 25.25 16.41
CA ALA A 785 -33.18 25.23 15.60
C ALA A 785 -34.04 23.99 15.84
N ALA A 786 -35.34 24.05 15.48
CA ALA A 786 -36.25 22.92 15.62
C ALA A 786 -35.94 21.77 14.64
N ALA A 787 -36.16 20.53 15.08
CA ALA A 787 -36.12 19.32 14.24
C ALA A 787 -37.45 19.16 13.49
N GLU A 788 -37.52 19.65 12.25
CA GLU A 788 -38.70 19.52 11.43
C GLU A 788 -38.73 18.15 10.71
N PRO A 789 -39.81 17.37 10.86
CA PRO A 789 -39.99 16.11 10.15
C PRO A 789 -40.28 16.35 8.66
N SER A 790 -39.62 15.58 7.81
CA SER A 790 -39.73 15.59 6.35
C SER A 790 -39.89 14.19 5.75
N TYR A 791 -39.43 13.14 6.45
CA TYR A 791 -39.58 11.76 6.01
C TYR A 791 -40.38 10.94 7.04
N PHE A 792 -40.01 11.01 8.32
CA PHE A 792 -40.84 10.48 9.42
C PHE A 792 -41.99 11.43 9.77
N ARG A 793 -42.99 10.91 10.49
CA ARG A 793 -44.06 11.74 11.07
C ARG A 793 -43.59 12.48 12.33
N GLU A 794 -42.74 11.82 13.11
CA GLU A 794 -42.13 12.35 14.32
C GLU A 794 -40.69 12.78 14.05
N PRO A 795 -40.19 13.86 14.67
CA PRO A 795 -38.77 14.19 14.64
C PRO A 795 -37.94 13.01 15.16
N CYS A 796 -36.86 12.67 14.46
CA CYS A 796 -36.01 11.54 14.81
C CYS A 796 -34.70 11.95 15.50
N ALA A 797 -34.25 13.20 15.37
CA ALA A 797 -33.09 13.68 16.13
C ALA A 797 -33.43 13.86 17.62
N PHE A 798 -32.58 13.31 18.49
CA PHE A 798 -32.73 13.39 19.95
C PHE A 798 -34.09 12.89 20.48
N ASN A 799 -34.76 11.96 19.78
CA ASN A 799 -36.10 11.49 20.11
C ASN A 799 -36.23 9.95 20.01
N VAL A 800 -37.22 9.38 20.71
CA VAL A 800 -37.60 7.96 20.66
C VAL A 800 -39.11 7.84 20.45
N PHE A 801 -39.55 7.07 19.47
CA PHE A 801 -40.98 6.90 19.13
C PHE A 801 -41.31 5.46 18.76
N SER A 802 -42.60 5.08 18.74
CA SER A 802 -43.09 3.70 18.52
C SER A 802 -42.52 3.10 17.22
N HIS A 803 -43.04 3.43 16.05
CA HIS A 803 -42.38 3.04 14.79
C HIS A 803 -43.04 3.83 13.67
N ASP A 804 -42.42 3.86 12.50
CA ASP A 804 -43.02 4.39 11.27
C ASP A 804 -44.02 3.42 10.59
N SER A 805 -44.40 2.34 11.27
CA SER A 805 -45.40 1.37 10.80
C SER A 805 -46.78 1.69 11.36
N ALA A 806 -47.84 1.28 10.66
CA ALA A 806 -49.20 1.45 11.15
C ALA A 806 -49.43 0.70 12.47
N VAL A 807 -50.25 1.28 13.34
CA VAL A 807 -50.70 0.66 14.59
C VAL A 807 -52.09 0.09 14.38
N ASP A 808 -52.28 -1.15 14.82
CA ASP A 808 -53.56 -1.84 14.83
C ASP A 808 -54.44 -1.29 15.95
N GLU A 809 -55.60 -0.73 15.62
CA GLU A 809 -56.50 -0.09 16.61
C GLU A 809 -57.09 -1.08 17.63
N GLN A 810 -57.20 -2.37 17.27
CA GLN A 810 -57.80 -3.38 18.13
C GLN A 810 -56.76 -4.00 19.06
N THR A 811 -55.57 -4.30 18.55
CA THR A 811 -54.52 -4.97 19.34
C THR A 811 -53.50 -4.01 19.92
N GLY A 812 -53.45 -2.76 19.46
CA GLY A 812 -52.45 -1.75 19.85
C GLY A 812 -51.03 -2.04 19.35
N LEU A 813 -50.85 -3.07 18.51
CA LEU A 813 -49.53 -3.48 18.02
C LEU A 813 -49.17 -2.68 16.77
N ASN A 814 -47.92 -2.22 16.69
CA ASN A 814 -47.41 -1.70 15.43
C ASN A 814 -47.04 -2.84 14.47
N GLY A 815 -46.97 -2.51 13.18
CA GLY A 815 -46.70 -3.49 12.13
C GLY A 815 -45.31 -4.15 12.21
N GLU A 816 -44.37 -3.62 13.00
CA GLU A 816 -43.06 -4.24 13.22
C GLU A 816 -43.11 -5.31 14.33
N GLU A 817 -43.85 -5.04 15.40
CA GLU A 817 -44.12 -5.99 16.49
C GLU A 817 -44.83 -7.24 15.96
N ARG A 818 -45.85 -7.05 15.11
CA ARG A 818 -46.55 -8.16 14.46
C ARG A 818 -45.62 -9.04 13.63
N LYS A 819 -44.67 -8.45 12.89
CA LYS A 819 -43.67 -9.23 12.12
C LYS A 819 -42.78 -10.06 13.02
N ILE A 820 -42.30 -9.51 14.15
CA ILE A 820 -41.46 -10.29 15.09
C ILE A 820 -42.24 -11.50 15.62
N ILE A 821 -43.50 -11.31 16.02
CA ILE A 821 -44.35 -12.38 16.55
C ILE A 821 -44.55 -13.48 15.49
N ASP A 822 -45.08 -13.11 14.32
CA ASP A 822 -45.52 -14.07 13.31
C ASP A 822 -44.32 -14.79 12.66
N GLU A 823 -43.23 -14.07 12.40
CA GLU A 823 -42.05 -14.65 11.79
C GLU A 823 -41.28 -15.55 12.78
N ALA A 824 -41.19 -15.20 14.07
CA ALA A 824 -40.57 -16.07 15.08
C ALA A 824 -41.27 -17.41 15.19
N ARG A 825 -42.61 -17.39 15.26
CA ARG A 825 -43.45 -18.58 15.28
C ARG A 825 -43.21 -19.46 14.05
N LYS A 826 -43.11 -18.86 12.86
CA LYS A 826 -42.84 -19.60 11.61
C LYS A 826 -41.42 -20.16 11.52
N ILE A 827 -40.40 -19.38 11.91
CA ILE A 827 -38.98 -19.78 11.80
C ILE A 827 -38.67 -20.94 12.75
N TRP A 828 -39.12 -20.85 13.99
CA TRP A 828 -38.94 -21.90 15.02
C TRP A 828 -39.97 -23.02 14.95
N MET A 829 -41.03 -22.87 14.14
CA MET A 829 -42.15 -23.81 14.04
C MET A 829 -42.91 -24.01 15.35
N GLU A 830 -43.07 -22.92 16.08
CA GLU A 830 -43.74 -22.87 17.38
C GLU A 830 -44.91 -21.88 17.25
N PRO A 831 -46.09 -22.31 16.74
CA PRO A 831 -47.22 -21.41 16.46
C PRO A 831 -47.73 -20.69 17.71
N ASP A 832 -47.56 -21.31 18.87
CA ASP A 832 -48.01 -20.80 20.17
C ASP A 832 -46.88 -20.12 20.97
N LEU A 833 -45.72 -19.83 20.35
CA LEU A 833 -44.59 -19.17 21.04
C LEU A 833 -45.08 -17.89 21.75
N PRO A 834 -44.97 -17.82 23.09
CA PRO A 834 -45.28 -16.62 23.84
C PRO A 834 -44.16 -15.59 23.67
N ILE A 835 -44.42 -14.56 22.86
CA ILE A 835 -43.46 -13.49 22.59
C ILE A 835 -44.16 -12.13 22.67
N THR A 836 -43.54 -11.21 23.41
CA THR A 836 -44.01 -9.83 23.61
C THR A 836 -42.93 -8.87 23.16
N PRO A 837 -42.97 -8.39 21.90
CA PRO A 837 -42.09 -7.34 21.43
C PRO A 837 -42.67 -5.95 21.68
N THR A 838 -41.79 -5.00 21.98
CA THR A 838 -42.05 -3.56 21.85
C THR A 838 -41.01 -2.99 20.90
N CYS A 839 -41.46 -2.44 19.77
CA CYS A 839 -40.54 -1.88 18.78
C CYS A 839 -40.52 -0.37 18.89
N VAL A 840 -39.33 0.22 19.05
CA VAL A 840 -39.10 1.67 19.03
C VAL A 840 -38.02 2.09 18.05
N ARG A 841 -38.19 3.25 17.41
CA ARG A 841 -37.16 3.93 16.62
C ARG A 841 -36.36 4.87 17.51
N VAL A 842 -35.04 4.88 17.34
CA VAL A 842 -34.09 5.67 18.14
C VAL A 842 -33.16 6.51 17.25
N PRO A 843 -32.48 7.55 17.77
CA PRO A 843 -31.62 8.44 16.99
C PRO A 843 -30.25 7.81 16.70
N VAL A 844 -30.26 6.57 16.21
CA VAL A 844 -29.07 5.80 15.85
C VAL A 844 -29.07 5.60 14.35
N VAL A 845 -27.95 5.93 13.69
CA VAL A 845 -27.84 5.82 12.23
C VAL A 845 -27.93 4.37 11.77
N ARG A 846 -27.20 3.45 12.40
CA ARG A 846 -27.04 2.06 11.94
C ARG A 846 -26.88 1.10 13.12
N ALA A 847 -27.27 -0.16 12.89
CA ALA A 847 -27.40 -1.26 13.83
C ALA A 847 -28.58 -1.13 14.82
N HIS A 848 -29.26 -2.25 15.05
CA HIS A 848 -30.35 -2.37 16.02
C HIS A 848 -29.81 -2.89 17.34
N THR A 849 -30.39 -2.47 18.44
CA THR A 849 -30.14 -3.06 19.76
C THR A 849 -31.43 -3.61 20.33
N GLN A 850 -31.36 -4.72 21.07
CA GLN A 850 -32.50 -5.38 21.68
C GLN A 850 -32.20 -5.70 23.13
N ALA A 851 -33.07 -5.26 24.03
CA ALA A 851 -33.08 -5.70 25.42
C ALA A 851 -34.05 -6.88 25.51
N ILE A 852 -33.53 -8.05 25.89
CA ILE A 852 -34.28 -9.31 25.85
C ILE A 852 -34.36 -9.89 27.25
N THR A 853 -35.55 -10.33 27.64
CA THR A 853 -35.76 -11.25 28.74
C THR A 853 -36.31 -12.55 28.16
N VAL A 854 -35.59 -13.66 28.37
CA VAL A 854 -35.95 -14.98 27.87
C VAL A 854 -36.17 -15.93 29.04
N ARG A 855 -37.30 -16.64 29.04
CA ARG A 855 -37.53 -17.77 29.95
C ARG A 855 -37.24 -19.07 29.24
N LEU A 856 -36.41 -19.90 29.84
CA LEU A 856 -35.94 -21.18 29.33
C LEU A 856 -36.90 -22.32 29.72
N GLY A 857 -36.88 -23.38 28.93
CA GLY A 857 -37.61 -24.62 29.20
C GLY A 857 -37.09 -25.36 30.43
N ARG A 858 -35.77 -25.35 30.58
CA ARG A 858 -35.01 -25.93 31.69
C ARG A 858 -34.15 -24.84 32.36
N PRO A 859 -34.14 -24.76 33.71
CA PRO A 859 -33.24 -23.85 34.41
C PRO A 859 -31.77 -24.15 34.09
N ALA A 860 -30.97 -23.10 33.95
CA ALA A 860 -29.53 -23.18 33.68
C ALA A 860 -28.75 -22.28 34.63
N SER A 861 -27.47 -22.56 34.85
CA SER A 861 -26.55 -21.66 35.55
C SER A 861 -26.00 -20.59 34.60
N GLU A 862 -25.46 -19.49 35.13
CA GLU A 862 -24.85 -18.44 34.29
C GLU A 862 -23.70 -18.97 33.43
N ALA A 863 -22.91 -19.90 33.96
CA ALA A 863 -21.83 -20.55 33.22
C ALA A 863 -22.36 -21.33 32.01
N GLN A 864 -23.41 -22.13 32.20
CA GLN A 864 -24.04 -22.91 31.11
C GLN A 864 -24.65 -22.02 30.03
N VAL A 865 -25.30 -20.92 30.43
CA VAL A 865 -25.86 -19.95 29.47
C VAL A 865 -24.76 -19.28 28.65
N ARG A 866 -23.67 -18.85 29.31
CA ARG A 866 -22.52 -18.25 28.62
C ARG A 866 -21.83 -19.23 27.68
N GLU A 867 -21.66 -20.48 28.10
CA GLU A 867 -21.07 -21.55 27.29
C GLU A 867 -21.92 -21.85 26.05
N SER A 868 -23.24 -21.98 26.20
CA SER A 868 -24.18 -22.17 25.10
C SER A 868 -24.08 -21.02 24.08
N LEU A 869 -24.06 -19.77 24.55
CA LEU A 869 -23.91 -18.60 23.69
C LEU A 869 -22.53 -18.50 23.03
N ALA A 870 -21.45 -18.91 23.71
CA ALA A 870 -20.11 -18.90 23.13
C ALA A 870 -19.97 -19.87 21.94
N GLY A 871 -20.73 -20.96 21.93
CA GLY A 871 -20.79 -21.93 20.84
C GLY A 871 -21.81 -21.62 19.74
N GLY A 872 -22.49 -20.47 19.79
CA GLY A 872 -23.54 -20.13 18.83
C GLY A 872 -23.01 -19.69 17.47
N ALA A 873 -23.56 -20.25 16.40
CA ALA A 873 -23.24 -19.82 15.03
C ALA A 873 -23.86 -18.45 14.73
N GLY A 874 -23.09 -17.57 14.07
CA GLY A 874 -23.56 -16.24 13.68
C GLY A 874 -23.66 -15.24 14.84
N ILE A 875 -23.15 -15.56 16.03
CA ILE A 875 -23.12 -14.65 17.18
C ILE A 875 -21.71 -14.48 17.73
N ARG A 876 -21.48 -13.36 18.41
CA ARG A 876 -20.23 -13.07 19.14
C ARG A 876 -20.55 -12.51 20.52
N VAL A 877 -20.02 -13.15 21.56
CA VAL A 877 -20.23 -12.71 22.95
C VAL A 877 -19.29 -11.55 23.29
N ILE A 878 -19.85 -10.43 23.74
CA ILE A 878 -19.14 -9.28 24.31
C ILE A 878 -19.76 -9.01 25.68
N ASP A 879 -19.19 -9.60 26.73
CA ASP A 879 -19.79 -9.57 28.06
C ASP A 879 -18.71 -9.48 29.15
N ASP A 880 -18.19 -8.27 29.32
CA ASP A 880 -17.19 -7.96 30.35
C ASP A 880 -17.76 -7.00 31.38
N ARG A 881 -18.10 -7.56 32.55
CA ARG A 881 -18.67 -6.80 33.67
C ARG A 881 -17.65 -5.89 34.36
N ARG A 882 -16.37 -6.28 34.37
CA ARG A 882 -15.31 -5.53 35.07
C ARG A 882 -14.99 -4.25 34.32
N GLU A 883 -14.87 -4.34 33.00
CA GLU A 883 -14.54 -3.22 32.12
C GLU A 883 -15.79 -2.51 31.56
N ASN A 884 -16.99 -2.91 32.00
CA ASN A 884 -18.28 -2.41 31.50
C ASN A 884 -18.40 -2.43 29.96
N ARG A 885 -17.90 -3.51 29.33
CA ARG A 885 -17.84 -3.65 27.88
C ARG A 885 -18.90 -4.65 27.40
N PHE A 886 -19.88 -4.12 26.67
CA PHE A 886 -21.08 -4.82 26.20
C PHE A 886 -21.42 -4.44 24.74
N PRO A 887 -22.38 -5.13 24.08
CA PRO A 887 -22.77 -4.80 22.72
C PRO A 887 -23.29 -3.36 22.61
N THR A 888 -22.90 -2.68 21.53
CA THR A 888 -23.42 -1.36 21.17
C THR A 888 -23.73 -1.30 19.67
N PRO A 889 -24.58 -0.38 19.20
CA PRO A 889 -24.81 -0.20 17.77
C PRO A 889 -23.54 0.11 16.97
N LEU A 890 -22.63 0.92 17.53
CA LEU A 890 -21.37 1.26 16.88
C LEU A 890 -20.46 0.05 16.69
N LEU A 891 -20.38 -0.84 17.70
CA LEU A 891 -19.58 -2.06 17.60
C LEU A 891 -20.18 -3.06 16.60
N ALA A 892 -21.51 -3.11 16.47
CA ALA A 892 -22.19 -4.04 15.57
C ALA A 892 -22.19 -3.57 14.11
N THR A 893 -22.02 -2.27 13.86
CA THR A 893 -22.06 -1.69 12.50
C THR A 893 -21.02 -2.34 11.58
N GLY A 894 -21.47 -2.77 10.40
CA GLY A 894 -20.63 -3.38 9.37
C GLY A 894 -20.29 -4.85 9.60
N ARG A 895 -20.74 -5.45 10.71
CA ARG A 895 -20.45 -6.85 11.05
C ARG A 895 -21.54 -7.80 10.55
N ASP A 896 -21.12 -9.03 10.29
CA ASP A 896 -22.01 -10.13 9.88
C ASP A 896 -22.53 -10.92 11.09
N GLU A 897 -21.89 -10.81 12.26
CA GLU A 897 -22.32 -11.46 13.51
C GLU A 897 -23.25 -10.59 14.35
N VAL A 898 -24.14 -11.24 15.11
CA VAL A 898 -24.94 -10.61 16.15
C VAL A 898 -24.14 -10.58 17.46
N LEU A 899 -23.97 -9.40 18.05
CA LEU A 899 -23.24 -9.23 19.31
C LEU A 899 -24.17 -9.47 20.50
N VAL A 900 -23.78 -10.35 21.41
CA VAL A 900 -24.58 -10.74 22.59
C VAL A 900 -23.83 -10.44 23.87
N GLY A 901 -24.50 -9.87 24.87
CA GLY A 901 -23.89 -9.61 26.17
C GLY A 901 -24.91 -9.20 27.22
N ARG A 902 -24.43 -8.59 28.32
CA ARG A 902 -25.24 -8.29 29.52
C ARG A 902 -26.00 -9.51 30.07
N VAL A 903 -25.48 -10.71 29.83
CA VAL A 903 -26.01 -11.99 30.25
C VAL A 903 -26.04 -12.06 31.76
N ARG A 904 -27.24 -12.19 32.32
CA ARG A 904 -27.48 -12.29 33.75
C ARG A 904 -28.85 -12.92 34.03
N PRO A 905 -29.04 -13.54 35.21
CA PRO A 905 -30.38 -13.92 35.66
C PRO A 905 -31.29 -12.71 35.74
N ASP A 906 -32.56 -12.91 35.43
CA ASP A 906 -33.62 -11.91 35.66
C ASP A 906 -33.76 -11.65 37.16
N PRO A 907 -33.53 -10.41 37.64
CA PRO A 907 -33.66 -10.08 39.05
C PRO A 907 -35.04 -10.40 39.64
N ALA A 908 -36.11 -10.32 38.83
CA ALA A 908 -37.47 -10.58 39.28
C ALA A 908 -37.78 -12.08 39.49
N ALA A 909 -36.96 -12.97 38.91
CA ALA A 909 -37.14 -14.42 38.95
C ALA A 909 -35.96 -15.15 39.63
N ARG A 910 -35.02 -14.41 40.22
CA ARG A 910 -33.80 -14.97 40.82
C ARG A 910 -34.14 -15.73 42.12
N PRO A 911 -33.73 -17.01 42.27
CA PRO A 911 -33.92 -17.75 43.51
C PRO A 911 -33.09 -17.16 44.66
N ALA A 912 -33.67 -17.13 45.87
CA ALA A 912 -32.96 -16.79 47.10
C ALA A 912 -31.96 -17.91 47.44
N GLY A 913 -30.68 -17.70 47.11
CA GLY A 913 -29.60 -18.67 47.39
C GLY A 913 -28.51 -18.76 46.30
N GLY A 914 -28.77 -18.27 45.09
CA GLY A 914 -27.86 -18.48 43.96
C GLY A 914 -27.92 -19.92 43.42
N GLY A 915 -27.78 -20.11 42.11
CA GLY A 915 -27.96 -21.41 41.47
C GLY A 915 -28.44 -21.29 40.02
N VAL A 916 -29.16 -22.31 39.55
CA VAL A 916 -29.81 -22.31 38.24
C VAL A 916 -31.03 -21.38 38.21
N CYS A 917 -31.25 -20.71 37.08
CA CYS A 917 -32.38 -19.83 36.83
C CYS A 917 -32.97 -20.16 35.46
N ASP A 918 -34.29 -20.06 35.33
CA ASP A 918 -34.98 -20.21 34.06
C ASP A 918 -35.21 -18.88 33.34
N SER A 919 -35.06 -17.72 34.00
CA SER A 919 -35.26 -16.40 33.38
C SER A 919 -33.95 -15.61 33.25
N TRP A 920 -33.64 -15.13 32.05
CA TRP A 920 -32.36 -14.50 31.71
C TRP A 920 -32.55 -13.19 30.97
N CYS A 921 -31.75 -12.18 31.31
CA CYS A 921 -31.70 -10.90 30.62
C CYS A 921 -30.43 -10.80 29.76
N LEU A 922 -30.60 -10.32 28.54
CA LEU A 922 -29.55 -10.13 27.53
C LEU A 922 -29.66 -8.73 26.91
N LEU A 923 -28.54 -8.21 26.43
CA LEU A 923 -28.48 -7.06 25.53
C LEU A 923 -27.81 -7.52 24.25
N VAL A 924 -28.48 -7.30 23.13
CA VAL A 924 -28.05 -7.78 21.81
C VAL A 924 -27.94 -6.60 20.86
N SER A 925 -26.90 -6.58 20.03
CA SER A 925 -26.74 -5.57 18.97
C SER A 925 -26.34 -6.22 17.67
N GLY A 926 -27.03 -5.90 16.57
CA GLY A 926 -26.76 -6.47 15.25
C GLY A 926 -26.97 -5.44 14.15
N ASP A 927 -26.15 -5.51 13.09
CA ASP A 927 -26.35 -4.67 11.92
C ASP A 927 -27.52 -5.20 11.08
N GLN A 928 -28.59 -4.41 11.07
CA GLN A 928 -29.85 -4.76 10.43
C GLN A 928 -29.78 -4.78 8.91
N LEU A 929 -28.81 -4.06 8.31
CA LEU A 929 -28.59 -4.08 6.86
C LEU A 929 -27.70 -5.25 6.44
N ARG A 930 -26.83 -5.73 7.34
CA ARG A 930 -25.99 -6.92 7.19
C ARG A 930 -26.73 -8.17 7.63
N LYS A 931 -26.50 -8.68 8.84
CA LYS A 931 -27.11 -9.91 9.34
C LYS A 931 -28.63 -9.85 9.32
N GLY A 932 -29.23 -8.68 9.57
CA GLY A 932 -30.69 -8.52 9.48
C GLY A 932 -31.26 -8.54 8.06
N ALA A 933 -30.45 -8.45 7.00
CA ALA A 933 -30.94 -8.41 5.62
C ALA A 933 -29.94 -9.01 4.63
N ALA A 934 -28.93 -8.25 4.20
CA ALA A 934 -28.08 -8.61 3.07
C ALA A 934 -27.24 -9.87 3.32
N THR A 935 -26.60 -10.00 4.48
CA THR A 935 -25.77 -11.16 4.82
C THR A 935 -26.62 -12.42 4.91
N ASN A 936 -27.80 -12.34 5.54
CA ASN A 936 -28.70 -13.48 5.61
C ASN A 936 -29.20 -13.90 4.22
N ALA A 937 -29.54 -12.94 3.35
CA ALA A 937 -29.95 -13.23 1.97
C ALA A 937 -28.84 -13.91 1.16
N VAL A 938 -27.59 -13.45 1.29
CA VAL A 938 -26.44 -14.07 0.61
C VAL A 938 -26.13 -15.46 1.19
N GLN A 939 -26.21 -15.65 2.51
CA GLN A 939 -26.05 -16.97 3.13
C GLN A 939 -27.16 -17.96 2.71
N ILE A 940 -28.42 -17.52 2.56
CA ILE A 940 -29.49 -18.33 1.96
C ILE A 940 -29.11 -18.73 0.53
N ALA A 941 -28.62 -17.77 -0.25
CA ALA A 941 -28.15 -18.00 -1.60
C ALA A 941 -27.04 -19.06 -1.67
N ASP A 942 -26.08 -19.06 -0.73
CA ASP A 942 -25.04 -20.09 -0.64
C ASP A 942 -25.63 -21.49 -0.44
N LEU A 943 -26.66 -21.62 0.40
CA LEU A 943 -27.34 -22.91 0.65
C LEU A 943 -28.11 -23.43 -0.57
N LEU A 944 -28.53 -22.53 -1.47
CA LEU A 944 -29.25 -22.88 -2.70
C LEU A 944 -28.30 -23.28 -3.84
N MET A 945 -27.02 -22.89 -3.76
CA MET A 945 -26.01 -23.31 -4.71
C MET A 945 -25.43 -24.68 -4.32
N PRO A 946 -25.08 -25.55 -5.29
CA PRO A 946 -24.42 -26.81 -4.97
C PRO A 946 -23.15 -26.57 -4.15
N ALA A 947 -22.91 -27.38 -3.12
CA ALA A 947 -21.69 -27.32 -2.33
C ALA A 947 -20.47 -27.55 -3.26
N GLY A 948 -19.80 -26.45 -3.58
CA GLY A 948 -18.68 -26.36 -4.50
C GLY A 948 -17.34 -26.42 -3.80
#